data_AF-A0A0P8A6D0-F1
#
_entry.id   AF-A0A0P8A6D0-F1
#
_cell.length_a   1.000
_cell.length_b   1.000
_cell.length_c   1.000
_cell.angle_alpha   90.00
_cell.angle_beta   90.00
_cell.angle_gamma   90.00
#
_symmetry.space_group_name_H-M   'P 1'
#
loop_
_entity.id
_entity.type
_entity.pdbx_description
1 polymer ?
#
loop_
_entity_poly.entity_id
_entity_poly.type
_entity_poly.pdbx_seq_one_letter_code
_entity_poly.pdbx_strand_id
1 'polypeptide(L)'
;MQFGPQFGPLFDQQWYIYNDGQEGRTPRVDLNLIDHDPNTSDVWDDYSGEGVSIGVVDSGVQATHENLIENYDFDPSGLTPPYDPSEAIPVPDLAGPAHGTAVAGIIAGDNNGIGTTGVAPNSKITGFRHADLEQTTRPLISQQAFDISNNSWGRLNPFAHNFETLPELEEALEVGITQGRDGLGTVFVWGAGNSREELGHHANYNNLTNSRHTIAVAAIDGQGIAAPYSSQGANLLVSAFGDGDGEEIPGTIATTDFMGIEGYNPKRHGYPDNTPNLNYTKRFDGTSASAPMVSGVVGLMLEANPHLGHRDVQEILAYSARQNDPTHDDWQFNGAENWNGGGLHANHDYGFGLVDGHTAVRLAESWTLQNTWVDQPSQRTQVNEASLVESSDAAVEIPDGATVSDSITLPEGLELQQTEIAVDVSHEAIEDLVITLTSPSGTESVLFDGSQLETITLAETDEMGNPLKVPFAEFRDNPQAFTEDPGFIELGESYQDGIDFTFSSTFNWSETSEGEWTLTIEDEESGTGGTLNNWDLGVYGDEMTPNETYIYTEEYGQLNDPERQVLSNPEGTHTINAAAMRSDSLIDINPGATGVLAGQPLTIDENTQIENVWGGDGNDTLLGNEDDNRLINRRGDNLMWSEAGDNLIEGGQGNDTLIGGSGQDTLTVSQGDNLFMGGAGDDVIEAGGGNDTLFSGQGNDVLIGGDGDDVLSGDLGDDVLTGVGGNNTFVLRSNGGENVITDFNAETDQIGLADGLTQEALTISQSGADAILEEGTETRAILDDVDSSLLTPDQFLMMDW
;
A
#
# COMPACT_ATOMS: atom_id res chain seq x y z
N MET A 1 -6.15 -26.74 -3.49
CA MET A 1 -5.57 -27.27 -2.22
C MET A 1 -6.72 -27.68 -1.29
N GLN A 2 -6.49 -28.01 -0.02
CA GLN A 2 -7.57 -28.01 0.98
C GLN A 2 -7.34 -26.81 1.91
N PHE A 3 -7.97 -25.69 1.58
CA PHE A 3 -7.98 -24.52 2.45
C PHE A 3 -8.66 -24.85 3.78
N GLY A 4 -8.34 -24.09 4.83
CA GLY A 4 -8.90 -24.30 6.18
C GLY A 4 -10.44 -24.24 6.20
N PRO A 5 -11.09 -24.78 7.25
CA PRO A 5 -12.55 -24.85 7.33
C PRO A 5 -13.26 -23.48 7.37
N GLN A 6 -12.51 -22.39 7.58
CA GLN A 6 -13.00 -21.02 7.53
C GLN A 6 -13.35 -20.54 6.10
N PHE A 7 -12.75 -21.13 5.06
CA PHE A 7 -13.00 -20.69 3.69
C PHE A 7 -14.27 -21.30 3.09
N GLY A 8 -15.04 -20.47 2.38
CA GLY A 8 -16.27 -20.88 1.73
C GLY A 8 -16.06 -21.80 0.52
N PRO A 9 -17.11 -22.52 0.06
CA PRO A 9 -17.03 -23.45 -1.07
C PRO A 9 -16.72 -22.82 -2.43
N LEU A 10 -16.69 -21.49 -2.54
CA LEU A 10 -16.31 -20.77 -3.76
C LEU A 10 -14.89 -20.20 -3.71
N PHE A 11 -14.17 -20.34 -2.60
CA PHE A 11 -12.82 -19.78 -2.43
C PHE A 11 -11.83 -20.27 -3.49
N ASP A 12 -11.85 -21.56 -3.84
CA ASP A 12 -11.02 -22.13 -4.92
C ASP A 12 -11.22 -21.45 -6.30
N GLN A 13 -12.29 -20.66 -6.45
CA GLN A 13 -12.65 -19.96 -7.68
C GLN A 13 -12.32 -18.46 -7.62
N GLN A 14 -11.91 -17.95 -6.46
CA GLN A 14 -11.45 -16.58 -6.28
C GLN A 14 -9.96 -16.50 -6.64
N TRP A 15 -9.68 -16.75 -7.92
CA TRP A 15 -8.32 -16.78 -8.45
C TRP A 15 -7.58 -15.45 -8.28
N TYR A 16 -8.30 -14.34 -8.19
CA TYR A 16 -7.71 -13.03 -7.87
C TYR A 16 -7.11 -12.99 -6.45
N ILE A 17 -7.56 -13.83 -5.52
CA ILE A 17 -6.95 -13.96 -4.19
C ILE A 17 -5.74 -14.89 -4.25
N TYR A 18 -5.92 -16.06 -4.87
CA TYR A 18 -4.85 -17.04 -5.06
C TYR A 18 -5.01 -17.80 -6.38
N ASN A 19 -4.06 -17.62 -7.29
CA ASN A 19 -4.07 -18.20 -8.63
C ASN A 19 -3.10 -19.38 -8.71
N ASP A 20 -3.63 -20.60 -8.74
CA ASP A 20 -2.88 -21.85 -8.93
C ASP A 20 -2.89 -22.34 -10.39
N GLY A 21 -3.34 -21.49 -11.32
CA GLY A 21 -3.55 -21.82 -12.73
C GLY A 21 -4.95 -22.37 -13.01
N GLN A 22 -5.91 -22.18 -12.10
CA GLN A 22 -7.28 -22.61 -12.29
C GLN A 22 -7.88 -22.01 -13.56
N GLU A 23 -8.55 -22.87 -14.33
CA GLU A 23 -9.20 -22.52 -15.61
C GLU A 23 -8.25 -21.98 -16.70
N GLY A 24 -6.94 -22.23 -16.60
CA GLY A 24 -5.97 -21.88 -17.65
C GLY A 24 -5.30 -20.52 -17.48
N ARG A 25 -5.43 -19.92 -16.30
CA ARG A 25 -4.75 -18.67 -15.90
C ARG A 25 -3.25 -18.87 -15.64
N THR A 26 -2.51 -17.77 -15.59
CA THR A 26 -1.09 -17.78 -15.24
C THR A 26 -0.94 -17.84 -13.72
N PRO A 27 -0.32 -18.89 -13.14
CA PRO A 27 -0.17 -19.00 -11.68
C PRO A 27 0.53 -17.78 -11.08
N ARG A 28 0.12 -17.37 -9.88
CA ARG A 28 0.65 -16.22 -9.12
C ARG A 28 0.47 -14.84 -9.77
N VAL A 29 -0.28 -14.77 -10.86
CA VAL A 29 -0.95 -13.54 -11.29
C VAL A 29 -2.25 -13.43 -10.48
N ASP A 30 -2.11 -12.95 -9.24
CA ASP A 30 -3.15 -12.75 -8.22
C ASP A 30 -2.78 -11.54 -7.32
N LEU A 31 -3.57 -11.22 -6.30
CA LEU A 31 -3.32 -10.11 -5.37
C LEU A 31 -2.15 -10.37 -4.38
N ASN A 32 -1.51 -11.53 -4.42
CA ASN A 32 -0.38 -11.92 -3.58
C ASN A 32 -0.63 -11.87 -2.05
N LEU A 33 -1.87 -12.09 -1.61
CA LEU A 33 -2.25 -12.05 -0.19
C LEU A 33 -1.82 -13.31 0.58
N ILE A 34 -1.70 -14.42 -0.13
CA ILE A 34 -1.44 -15.76 0.40
C ILE A 34 -0.32 -16.40 -0.42
N ASP A 35 0.59 -17.07 0.27
CA ASP A 35 1.56 -18.00 -0.28
C ASP A 35 1.30 -19.43 0.25
N HIS A 36 1.76 -20.43 -0.49
CA HIS A 36 1.74 -21.82 -0.04
C HIS A 36 3.11 -22.33 0.40
N ASP A 37 4.12 -21.48 0.38
CA ASP A 37 5.38 -21.75 1.05
C ASP A 37 5.17 -21.71 2.58
N PRO A 38 5.33 -22.83 3.30
CA PRO A 38 5.19 -22.85 4.76
C PRO A 38 6.28 -22.06 5.49
N ASN A 39 7.28 -21.54 4.77
CA ASN A 39 8.35 -20.72 5.34
C ASN A 39 8.14 -19.21 5.08
N THR A 40 6.99 -18.81 4.51
CA THR A 40 6.63 -17.40 4.31
C THR A 40 5.37 -17.06 5.09
N SER A 41 5.22 -15.82 5.52
CA SER A 41 4.02 -15.33 6.21
C SER A 41 2.98 -14.78 5.23
N ASP A 42 1.72 -15.19 5.40
CA ASP A 42 0.60 -14.63 4.64
C ASP A 42 0.17 -13.29 5.21
N VAL A 43 -0.42 -12.42 4.39
CA VAL A 43 -0.98 -11.15 4.89
C VAL A 43 -2.10 -11.41 5.89
N TRP A 44 -2.93 -12.42 5.62
CA TRP A 44 -4.08 -12.79 6.44
C TRP A 44 -3.75 -13.47 7.77
N ASP A 45 -2.49 -13.83 8.00
CA ASP A 45 -2.04 -14.25 9.33
C ASP A 45 -1.99 -13.05 10.30
N ASP A 46 -1.72 -11.85 9.77
CA ASP A 46 -1.54 -10.63 10.56
C ASP A 46 -2.73 -9.67 10.45
N TYR A 47 -3.31 -9.52 9.25
CA TYR A 47 -4.27 -8.46 8.93
C TYR A 47 -5.45 -9.00 8.11
N SER A 48 -6.67 -8.60 8.46
CA SER A 48 -7.92 -9.01 7.78
C SER A 48 -8.86 -7.84 7.43
N GLY A 49 -8.41 -6.61 7.62
CA GLY A 49 -9.13 -5.36 7.48
C GLY A 49 -9.90 -4.94 8.73
N GLU A 50 -9.60 -5.52 9.89
CA GLU A 50 -10.30 -5.24 11.14
C GLU A 50 -10.14 -3.77 11.54
N GLY A 51 -11.22 -3.16 12.05
CA GLY A 51 -11.22 -1.75 12.46
C GLY A 51 -11.29 -0.73 11.31
N VAL A 52 -11.24 -1.17 10.05
CA VAL A 52 -11.34 -0.28 8.87
C VAL A 52 -12.75 -0.21 8.33
N SER A 53 -13.20 1.00 7.99
CA SER A 53 -14.54 1.30 7.49
C SER A 53 -14.54 1.74 6.02
N ILE A 54 -15.44 1.18 5.21
CA ILE A 54 -15.46 1.35 3.76
C ILE A 54 -16.86 1.73 3.27
N GLY A 55 -16.96 2.91 2.65
CA GLY A 55 -18.16 3.37 1.96
C GLY A 55 -18.20 2.86 0.53
N VAL A 56 -19.27 2.15 0.15
CA VAL A 56 -19.48 1.59 -1.19
C VAL A 56 -20.53 2.43 -1.92
N VAL A 57 -20.10 3.31 -2.83
CA VAL A 57 -21.00 4.13 -3.65
C VAL A 57 -21.32 3.41 -4.95
N ASP A 58 -22.54 2.88 -5.08
CA ASP A 58 -22.92 1.97 -6.17
C ASP A 58 -24.46 1.90 -6.37
N SER A 59 -25.04 0.88 -7.01
CA SER A 59 -26.49 0.66 -7.14
C SER A 59 -27.20 0.31 -5.81
N GLY A 60 -26.43 0.18 -4.72
CA GLY A 60 -26.87 -0.23 -3.39
C GLY A 60 -26.34 -1.61 -3.01
N VAL A 61 -26.28 -1.87 -1.70
CA VAL A 61 -25.74 -3.12 -1.13
C VAL A 61 -26.87 -3.87 -0.43
N GLN A 62 -27.04 -5.16 -0.71
CA GLN A 62 -27.97 -6.00 0.04
C GLN A 62 -27.39 -6.31 1.43
N ALA A 63 -27.57 -5.38 2.37
CA ALA A 63 -27.05 -5.46 3.74
C ALA A 63 -27.35 -6.78 4.49
N THR A 64 -28.45 -7.45 4.15
CA THR A 64 -28.87 -8.71 4.78
C THR A 64 -28.28 -9.96 4.11
N HIS A 65 -27.40 -9.81 3.13
CA HIS A 65 -26.78 -10.95 2.44
C HIS A 65 -26.02 -11.83 3.45
N GLU A 66 -26.15 -13.16 3.34
CA GLU A 66 -25.61 -14.12 4.33
C GLU A 66 -24.09 -14.06 4.52
N ASN A 67 -23.37 -13.53 3.53
CA ASN A 67 -21.93 -13.36 3.52
C ASN A 67 -21.49 -11.89 3.73
N LEU A 68 -22.42 -10.95 3.93
CA LEU A 68 -22.12 -9.53 4.18
C LEU A 68 -22.64 -9.03 5.54
N ILE A 69 -23.66 -9.69 6.10
CA ILE A 69 -24.41 -9.16 7.25
C ILE A 69 -23.56 -8.92 8.52
N GLU A 70 -22.51 -9.71 8.75
CA GLU A 70 -21.61 -9.54 9.90
C GLU A 70 -20.66 -8.34 9.71
N ASN A 71 -20.40 -7.95 8.46
CA ASN A 71 -19.53 -6.84 8.09
C ASN A 71 -20.28 -5.57 7.69
N TYR A 72 -21.59 -5.65 7.45
CA TYR A 72 -22.39 -4.47 7.15
C TYR A 72 -22.61 -3.62 8.39
N ASP A 73 -22.17 -2.35 8.33
CA ASP A 73 -22.45 -1.38 9.38
C ASP A 73 -23.79 -0.68 9.11
N PHE A 74 -24.76 -0.93 10.00
CA PHE A 74 -26.10 -0.36 9.96
C PHE A 74 -26.20 1.01 10.62
N ASP A 75 -25.19 1.44 11.38
CA ASP A 75 -25.18 2.70 12.13
C ASP A 75 -23.76 3.32 12.11
N PRO A 76 -23.25 3.71 10.91
CA PRO A 76 -21.91 4.26 10.79
C PRO A 76 -21.79 5.54 11.62
N SER A 77 -20.82 5.54 12.54
CA SER A 77 -20.68 6.57 13.57
C SER A 77 -20.44 7.95 12.97
N GLY A 78 -21.31 8.91 13.29
CA GLY A 78 -21.10 10.33 12.95
C GLY A 78 -21.85 10.81 11.70
N LEU A 79 -22.42 9.91 10.91
CA LEU A 79 -23.32 10.32 9.83
C LEU A 79 -24.74 10.58 10.37
N THR A 80 -25.30 11.75 10.04
CA THR A 80 -26.75 11.89 9.94
C THR A 80 -27.08 11.57 8.49
N PRO A 81 -27.46 10.33 8.15
CA PRO A 81 -27.36 9.85 6.78
C PRO A 81 -28.21 10.69 5.82
N PRO A 82 -27.75 10.95 4.59
CA PRO A 82 -28.66 11.05 3.46
C PRO A 82 -28.94 9.62 2.97
N TYR A 83 -29.67 8.85 3.74
CA TYR A 83 -30.69 8.01 3.11
C TYR A 83 -31.83 8.96 2.80
N ASP A 84 -32.67 8.70 1.81
CA ASP A 84 -34.01 9.29 1.87
C ASP A 84 -34.49 9.19 3.33
N PRO A 85 -34.81 10.29 4.04
CA PRO A 85 -35.18 10.23 5.46
C PRO A 85 -36.43 9.37 5.72
N SER A 86 -37.06 8.85 4.66
CA SER A 86 -38.09 7.83 4.69
C SER A 86 -37.58 6.38 4.80
N GLU A 87 -36.29 6.12 4.53
CA GLU A 87 -35.64 4.80 4.51
C GLU A 87 -34.57 4.68 5.62
N ALA A 88 -34.57 3.55 6.34
CA ALA A 88 -33.61 3.28 7.42
C ALA A 88 -32.30 2.64 6.93
N ILE A 89 -32.31 2.01 5.75
CA ILE A 89 -31.20 1.32 5.11
C ILE A 89 -31.40 1.51 3.60
N PRO A 90 -30.37 1.85 2.80
CA PRO A 90 -30.50 1.99 1.36
C PRO A 90 -30.64 0.60 0.76
N VAL A 91 -31.89 0.18 0.57
CA VAL A 91 -32.22 -1.10 -0.07
C VAL A 91 -31.88 -0.98 -1.56
N PRO A 92 -31.14 -1.93 -2.15
CA PRO A 92 -30.87 -1.91 -3.59
C PRO A 92 -32.16 -2.13 -4.39
N ASP A 93 -32.22 -1.57 -5.60
CA ASP A 93 -33.30 -1.93 -6.53
C ASP A 93 -33.08 -3.35 -7.06
N LEU A 94 -33.84 -4.31 -6.50
CA LEU A 94 -33.76 -5.72 -6.90
C LEU A 94 -34.26 -5.99 -8.33
N ALA A 95 -34.83 -4.98 -9.02
CA ALA A 95 -35.12 -5.07 -10.45
C ALA A 95 -33.89 -4.75 -11.33
N GLY A 96 -32.86 -4.13 -10.75
CA GLY A 96 -31.58 -3.80 -11.39
C GLY A 96 -30.49 -4.86 -11.17
N PRO A 97 -29.26 -4.60 -11.67
CA PRO A 97 -28.13 -5.49 -11.45
C PRO A 97 -27.69 -5.49 -9.98
N ALA A 98 -27.17 -6.62 -9.50
CA ALA A 98 -26.62 -6.77 -8.14
C ALA A 98 -25.24 -6.13 -7.95
N HIS A 99 -24.93 -5.10 -8.74
CA HIS A 99 -23.59 -4.52 -8.90
C HIS A 99 -22.96 -4.15 -7.54
N GLY A 100 -23.61 -3.30 -6.74
CA GLY A 100 -23.06 -2.90 -5.44
C GLY A 100 -22.94 -4.03 -4.42
N THR A 101 -23.78 -5.07 -4.53
CA THR A 101 -23.66 -6.26 -3.68
C THR A 101 -22.47 -7.13 -4.10
N ALA A 102 -22.18 -7.23 -5.40
CA ALA A 102 -21.00 -7.92 -5.91
C ALA A 102 -19.70 -7.19 -5.55
N VAL A 103 -19.68 -5.86 -5.67
CA VAL A 103 -18.58 -5.00 -5.21
C VAL A 103 -18.30 -5.22 -3.73
N ALA A 104 -19.33 -5.17 -2.88
CA ALA A 104 -19.21 -5.37 -1.44
C ALA A 104 -18.62 -6.75 -1.07
N GLY A 105 -18.97 -7.82 -1.79
CA GLY A 105 -18.44 -9.17 -1.55
C GLY A 105 -16.96 -9.32 -1.89
N ILE A 106 -16.46 -8.60 -2.90
CA ILE A 106 -15.03 -8.58 -3.23
C ILE A 106 -14.23 -7.91 -2.10
N ILE A 107 -14.76 -6.82 -1.55
CA ILE A 107 -14.11 -6.08 -0.46
C ILE A 107 -14.13 -6.91 0.83
N ALA A 108 -15.33 -7.20 1.35
CA ALA A 108 -15.54 -7.63 2.72
C ALA A 108 -16.54 -8.80 2.86
N GLY A 109 -16.55 -9.73 1.91
CA GLY A 109 -17.21 -11.02 2.09
C GLY A 109 -16.66 -11.74 3.34
N ASP A 110 -17.52 -12.04 4.29
CA ASP A 110 -17.15 -12.60 5.59
C ASP A 110 -16.46 -13.98 5.45
N ASN A 111 -15.39 -14.23 6.19
CA ASN A 111 -14.64 -15.48 6.17
C ASN A 111 -15.28 -16.55 7.10
N ASN A 112 -16.55 -16.85 6.88
CA ASN A 112 -17.39 -17.66 7.78
C ASN A 112 -17.70 -19.08 7.28
N GLY A 113 -16.97 -19.56 6.28
CA GLY A 113 -17.16 -20.88 5.68
C GLY A 113 -18.34 -20.96 4.71
N ILE A 114 -18.96 -19.84 4.33
CA ILE A 114 -20.06 -19.75 3.37
C ILE A 114 -19.59 -18.95 2.15
N GLY A 115 -20.02 -19.35 0.95
CA GLY A 115 -19.82 -18.53 -0.24
C GLY A 115 -18.36 -18.26 -0.59
N THR A 116 -18.04 -16.97 -0.63
CA THR A 116 -16.77 -16.32 -0.97
C THR A 116 -16.15 -15.63 0.24
N THR A 117 -14.87 -15.28 0.16
CA THR A 117 -14.14 -14.50 1.16
C THR A 117 -13.67 -13.19 0.52
N GLY A 118 -13.93 -12.04 1.12
CA GLY A 118 -13.44 -10.75 0.62
C GLY A 118 -11.93 -10.61 0.77
N VAL A 119 -11.35 -9.62 0.10
CA VAL A 119 -9.92 -9.26 0.24
C VAL A 119 -9.60 -8.82 1.67
N ALA A 120 -10.50 -8.04 2.27
CA ALA A 120 -10.45 -7.56 3.65
C ALA A 120 -11.68 -8.08 4.42
N PRO A 121 -11.71 -9.39 4.76
CA PRO A 121 -12.91 -10.06 5.21
C PRO A 121 -13.45 -9.61 6.58
N ASN A 122 -12.75 -8.75 7.32
CA ASN A 122 -13.20 -8.18 8.58
C ASN A 122 -13.45 -6.65 8.54
N SER A 123 -13.24 -6.00 7.39
CA SER A 123 -13.59 -4.59 7.23
C SER A 123 -15.09 -4.36 7.32
N LYS A 124 -15.49 -3.21 7.86
CA LYS A 124 -16.89 -2.79 7.91
C LYS A 124 -17.28 -2.05 6.65
N ILE A 125 -18.44 -2.39 6.08
CA ILE A 125 -18.95 -1.79 4.84
C ILE A 125 -20.29 -1.10 5.05
N THR A 126 -20.49 0.02 4.36
CA THR A 126 -21.81 0.67 4.23
C THR A 126 -22.07 1.04 2.77
N GLY A 127 -23.27 0.73 2.29
CA GLY A 127 -23.66 1.02 0.90
C GLY A 127 -24.33 2.39 0.73
N PHE A 128 -24.04 3.08 -0.37
CA PHE A 128 -24.68 4.32 -0.81
C PHE A 128 -25.17 4.15 -2.25
N ARG A 129 -26.36 4.67 -2.58
CA ARG A 129 -26.87 4.60 -3.95
C ARG A 129 -26.31 5.74 -4.80
N HIS A 130 -25.53 5.42 -5.82
CA HIS A 130 -25.03 6.36 -6.82
C HIS A 130 -26.18 7.10 -7.53
N ALA A 131 -27.34 6.48 -7.74
CA ALA A 131 -28.52 7.16 -8.30
C ALA A 131 -28.99 8.37 -7.45
N ASP A 132 -28.63 8.42 -6.16
CA ASP A 132 -28.92 9.58 -5.30
C ASP A 132 -27.92 10.74 -5.54
N LEU A 133 -26.77 10.48 -6.19
CA LEU A 133 -25.81 11.52 -6.62
C LEU A 133 -26.36 12.40 -7.74
N GLU A 134 -27.16 11.84 -8.64
CA GLU A 134 -27.82 12.61 -9.72
C GLU A 134 -28.76 13.70 -9.17
N GLN A 135 -29.09 13.64 -7.87
CA GLN A 135 -29.94 14.62 -7.20
C GLN A 135 -29.15 15.60 -6.33
N THR A 136 -28.04 15.16 -5.71
CA THR A 136 -27.13 15.99 -4.87
C THR A 136 -25.75 15.33 -4.71
N THR A 137 -24.67 16.09 -4.51
CA THR A 137 -23.31 15.55 -4.19
C THR A 137 -23.17 14.91 -2.80
N ARG A 138 -24.28 14.73 -2.06
CA ARG A 138 -24.28 14.27 -0.67
C ARG A 138 -23.68 12.88 -0.45
N PRO A 139 -23.93 11.86 -1.29
CA PRO A 139 -23.28 10.56 -1.09
C PRO A 139 -21.75 10.69 -1.09
N LEU A 140 -21.17 11.53 -1.96
CA LEU A 140 -19.72 11.76 -2.05
C LEU A 140 -19.20 12.52 -0.82
N ILE A 141 -19.92 13.58 -0.38
CA ILE A 141 -19.60 14.30 0.87
C ILE A 141 -19.67 13.38 2.10
N SER A 142 -20.58 12.40 2.10
CA SER A 142 -20.73 11.47 3.22
C SER A 142 -19.57 10.48 3.34
N GLN A 143 -18.75 10.36 2.30
CA GLN A 143 -17.61 9.45 2.29
C GLN A 143 -16.51 9.88 3.27
N GLN A 144 -16.47 11.15 3.68
CA GLN A 144 -15.55 11.64 4.73
C GLN A 144 -15.69 10.89 6.07
N ALA A 145 -16.80 10.18 6.31
CA ALA A 145 -17.01 9.41 7.52
C ALA A 145 -16.39 8.00 7.47
N PHE A 146 -15.82 7.61 6.34
CA PHE A 146 -15.20 6.31 6.13
C PHE A 146 -13.70 6.47 5.91
N ASP A 147 -12.97 5.40 6.21
CA ASP A 147 -11.55 5.34 5.90
C ASP A 147 -11.31 5.28 4.40
N ILE A 148 -12.16 4.50 3.71
CA ILE A 148 -12.05 4.25 2.27
C ILE A 148 -13.39 4.50 1.60
N SER A 149 -13.36 5.10 0.41
CA SER A 149 -14.51 5.21 -0.48
C SER A 149 -14.26 4.42 -1.76
N ASN A 150 -15.01 3.34 -1.96
CA ASN A 150 -15.01 2.58 -3.20
C ASN A 150 -16.05 3.13 -4.17
N ASN A 151 -15.61 3.47 -5.38
CA ASN A 151 -16.44 4.04 -6.43
C ASN A 151 -16.30 3.25 -7.74
N SER A 152 -17.30 2.41 -8.02
CA SER A 152 -17.35 1.57 -9.22
C SER A 152 -18.37 2.11 -10.24
N TRP A 153 -18.30 3.42 -10.54
CA TRP A 153 -19.24 4.13 -11.43
C TRP A 153 -18.54 5.27 -12.18
N GLY A 154 -19.13 5.80 -13.25
CA GLY A 154 -18.58 6.93 -14.00
C GLY A 154 -19.53 7.40 -15.09
N ARG A 155 -19.31 8.60 -15.62
CA ARG A 155 -20.01 9.05 -16.83
C ARG A 155 -19.35 8.44 -18.05
N LEU A 156 -20.16 8.16 -19.06
CA LEU A 156 -19.68 7.52 -20.26
C LEU A 156 -18.84 8.48 -21.09
N ASN A 157 -19.30 9.70 -21.40
CA ASN A 157 -18.65 10.52 -22.42
C ASN A 157 -17.44 11.33 -21.92
N PRO A 158 -16.45 11.62 -22.78
CA PRO A 158 -15.28 12.43 -22.45
C PRO A 158 -15.68 13.81 -21.91
N PHE A 159 -14.94 14.31 -20.92
CA PHE A 159 -15.10 15.64 -20.33
C PHE A 159 -16.47 15.92 -19.69
N ALA A 160 -17.34 14.92 -19.57
CA ALA A 160 -18.66 15.07 -18.97
C ALA A 160 -18.62 15.31 -17.45
N HIS A 161 -17.50 14.97 -16.81
CA HIS A 161 -17.15 15.39 -15.45
C HIS A 161 -15.94 16.31 -15.52
N ASN A 162 -16.18 17.57 -15.83
CA ASN A 162 -15.18 18.63 -15.80
C ASN A 162 -15.43 19.50 -14.57
N PHE A 163 -14.44 19.63 -13.69
CA PHE A 163 -14.57 20.44 -12.46
C PHE A 163 -14.73 21.93 -12.75
N GLU A 164 -14.29 22.42 -13.91
CA GLU A 164 -14.56 23.81 -14.33
C GLU A 164 -16.06 24.07 -14.52
N THR A 165 -16.82 23.06 -14.98
CA THR A 165 -18.26 23.17 -15.19
C THR A 165 -19.08 22.56 -14.05
N LEU A 166 -18.49 21.68 -13.25
CA LEU A 166 -19.11 20.96 -12.12
C LEU A 166 -18.24 21.04 -10.84
N PRO A 167 -17.95 22.24 -10.32
CA PRO A 167 -17.05 22.42 -9.18
C PRO A 167 -17.55 21.76 -7.89
N GLU A 168 -18.86 21.51 -7.77
CA GLU A 168 -19.43 20.83 -6.61
C GLU A 168 -18.93 19.38 -6.42
N LEU A 169 -18.44 18.73 -7.47
CA LEU A 169 -17.85 17.39 -7.40
C LEU A 169 -16.46 17.45 -6.78
N GLU A 170 -15.66 18.44 -7.17
CA GLU A 170 -14.34 18.71 -6.57
C GLU A 170 -14.49 19.05 -5.09
N GLU A 171 -15.37 20.00 -4.76
CA GLU A 171 -15.65 20.40 -3.37
C GLU A 171 -16.04 19.18 -2.51
N ALA A 172 -16.76 18.21 -3.07
CA ALA A 172 -17.17 17.01 -2.35
C ALA A 172 -16.00 16.05 -2.09
N LEU A 173 -15.05 15.91 -3.02
CA LEU A 173 -13.82 15.15 -2.81
C LEU A 173 -12.94 15.84 -1.77
N GLU A 174 -12.72 17.15 -1.90
CA GLU A 174 -11.91 17.94 -0.97
C GLU A 174 -12.39 17.83 0.49
N VAL A 175 -13.70 17.73 0.71
CA VAL A 175 -14.25 17.48 2.05
C VAL A 175 -13.77 16.13 2.61
N GLY A 176 -13.78 15.06 1.81
CA GLY A 176 -13.26 13.75 2.24
C GLY A 176 -11.75 13.77 2.49
N ILE A 177 -11.00 14.48 1.64
CA ILE A 177 -9.54 14.58 1.77
C ILE A 177 -9.12 15.41 3.00
N THR A 178 -9.82 16.50 3.29
CA THR A 178 -9.45 17.39 4.40
C THR A 178 -10.02 16.99 5.76
N GLN A 179 -11.20 16.36 5.79
CA GLN A 179 -11.92 16.05 7.04
C GLN A 179 -11.97 14.56 7.34
N GLY A 180 -11.78 13.70 6.34
CA GLY A 180 -11.78 12.25 6.52
C GLY A 180 -10.66 11.79 7.44
N ARG A 181 -10.95 10.77 8.25
CA ARG A 181 -9.97 10.10 9.11
C ARG A 181 -9.17 11.07 9.99
N ASP A 182 -9.87 11.97 10.67
CA ASP A 182 -9.28 13.02 11.52
C ASP A 182 -8.23 13.91 10.81
N GLY A 183 -8.38 14.10 9.49
CA GLY A 183 -7.48 14.91 8.65
C GLY A 183 -6.41 14.13 7.90
N LEU A 184 -6.34 12.80 8.05
CA LEU A 184 -5.50 11.93 7.22
C LEU A 184 -6.02 11.84 5.77
N GLY A 185 -7.32 12.10 5.60
CA GLY A 185 -8.05 12.04 4.33
C GLY A 185 -8.63 10.66 4.06
N THR A 186 -9.89 10.63 3.65
CA THR A 186 -10.52 9.41 3.12
C THR A 186 -9.80 8.97 1.85
N VAL A 187 -9.49 7.68 1.74
CA VAL A 187 -8.87 7.12 0.53
C VAL A 187 -9.94 6.86 -0.53
N PHE A 188 -9.93 7.61 -1.62
CA PHE A 188 -10.88 7.43 -2.73
C PHE A 188 -10.30 6.48 -3.78
N VAL A 189 -10.99 5.37 -4.04
CA VAL A 189 -10.62 4.38 -5.06
C VAL A 189 -11.70 4.33 -6.14
N TRP A 190 -11.28 4.38 -7.39
CA TRP A 190 -12.14 4.50 -8.56
C TRP A 190 -11.79 3.50 -9.66
N GLY A 191 -12.80 2.87 -10.26
CA GLY A 191 -12.57 2.08 -11.47
C GLY A 191 -12.30 2.99 -12.67
N ALA A 192 -11.26 2.70 -13.46
CA ALA A 192 -10.80 3.55 -14.55
C ALA A 192 -11.83 3.77 -15.69
N GLY A 193 -12.73 2.82 -15.91
CA GLY A 193 -13.74 2.87 -16.98
C GLY A 193 -13.69 1.64 -17.88
N ASN A 194 -14.81 1.35 -18.55
CA ASN A 194 -15.01 0.15 -19.36
C ASN A 194 -15.36 0.48 -20.82
N SER A 195 -14.84 1.58 -21.36
CA SER A 195 -15.29 2.12 -22.66
C SER A 195 -14.17 2.36 -23.67
N ARG A 196 -13.00 1.72 -23.50
CA ARG A 196 -11.90 1.81 -24.47
C ARG A 196 -12.25 1.17 -25.81
N GLU A 197 -12.49 -0.14 -25.85
CA GLU A 197 -12.77 -0.85 -27.11
C GLU A 197 -14.01 -0.31 -27.85
N GLU A 198 -15.05 0.09 -27.10
CA GLU A 198 -16.31 0.52 -27.71
C GLU A 198 -16.34 2.01 -28.11
N LEU A 199 -15.67 2.89 -27.37
CA LEU A 199 -15.81 4.35 -27.48
C LEU A 199 -14.46 5.11 -27.51
N GLY A 200 -13.33 4.41 -27.33
CA GLY A 200 -11.98 4.99 -27.27
C GLY A 200 -11.71 5.85 -26.05
N HIS A 201 -12.39 5.59 -24.94
CA HIS A 201 -12.27 6.44 -23.76
C HIS A 201 -11.03 6.16 -22.93
N HIS A 202 -10.36 7.23 -22.53
CA HIS A 202 -9.30 7.22 -21.53
C HIS A 202 -9.85 7.53 -20.12
N ALA A 203 -9.17 6.98 -19.12
CA ALA A 203 -9.39 7.29 -17.71
C ALA A 203 -9.06 8.76 -17.38
N ASN A 204 -8.29 9.43 -18.24
CA ASN A 204 -7.88 10.83 -18.09
C ASN A 204 -8.94 11.83 -18.58
N TYR A 205 -10.10 11.39 -19.05
CA TYR A 205 -11.16 12.26 -19.60
C TYR A 205 -12.28 12.57 -18.58
N ASN A 206 -12.04 12.30 -17.30
CA ASN A 206 -13.02 12.46 -16.23
C ASN A 206 -12.30 12.89 -14.94
N ASN A 207 -12.69 14.06 -14.41
CA ASN A 207 -12.02 14.64 -13.25
C ASN A 207 -12.19 13.85 -11.95
N LEU A 208 -13.15 12.91 -11.87
CA LEU A 208 -13.26 12.01 -10.73
C LEU A 208 -12.22 10.88 -10.76
N THR A 209 -11.76 10.46 -11.93
CA THR A 209 -10.75 9.39 -12.07
C THR A 209 -9.35 9.95 -12.25
N ASN A 210 -9.19 11.16 -12.77
CA ASN A 210 -7.87 11.78 -12.93
C ASN A 210 -7.51 12.79 -11.82
N SER A 211 -8.42 13.08 -10.88
CA SER A 211 -8.08 13.94 -9.74
C SER A 211 -6.91 13.33 -8.96
N ARG A 212 -5.93 14.17 -8.63
CA ARG A 212 -4.77 13.80 -7.78
C ARG A 212 -5.16 13.18 -6.43
N HIS A 213 -6.38 13.44 -5.97
CA HIS A 213 -6.94 12.93 -4.72
C HIS A 213 -7.52 11.51 -4.80
N THR A 214 -7.52 10.90 -5.99
CA THR A 214 -8.17 9.61 -6.23
C THR A 214 -7.18 8.57 -6.75
N ILE A 215 -7.50 7.29 -6.54
CA ILE A 215 -6.76 6.16 -7.07
C ILE A 215 -7.56 5.58 -8.22
N ALA A 216 -7.11 5.78 -9.46
CA ALA A 216 -7.70 5.14 -10.63
C ALA A 216 -7.12 3.74 -10.86
N VAL A 217 -8.02 2.77 -11.04
CA VAL A 217 -7.69 1.34 -11.14
C VAL A 217 -8.13 0.76 -12.48
N ALA A 218 -7.16 0.32 -13.28
CA ALA A 218 -7.41 -0.40 -14.53
C ALA A 218 -7.74 -1.88 -14.30
N ALA A 219 -8.36 -2.51 -15.30
CA ALA A 219 -8.76 -3.92 -15.27
C ALA A 219 -7.85 -4.79 -16.12
N ILE A 220 -7.39 -5.91 -15.53
CA ILE A 220 -6.65 -6.97 -16.22
C ILE A 220 -7.34 -8.33 -16.10
N ASP A 221 -6.93 -9.28 -16.93
CA ASP A 221 -7.37 -10.67 -16.90
C ASP A 221 -6.48 -11.58 -16.03
N GLY A 222 -6.80 -12.87 -15.98
CA GLY A 222 -6.05 -13.87 -15.23
C GLY A 222 -4.71 -14.29 -15.85
N GLN A 223 -4.34 -13.69 -16.99
CA GLN A 223 -3.06 -13.85 -17.65
C GLN A 223 -2.13 -12.67 -17.33
N GLY A 224 -2.67 -11.59 -16.77
CA GLY A 224 -1.95 -10.36 -16.47
C GLY A 224 -2.01 -9.35 -17.61
N ILE A 225 -2.93 -9.53 -18.56
CA ILE A 225 -3.08 -8.68 -19.75
C ILE A 225 -4.24 -7.72 -19.53
N ALA A 226 -4.13 -6.49 -20.03
CA ALA A 226 -5.18 -5.48 -19.91
C ALA A 226 -6.46 -5.98 -20.58
N ALA A 227 -7.59 -5.82 -19.89
CA ALA A 227 -8.88 -6.15 -20.48
C ALA A 227 -9.16 -5.16 -21.64
N PRO A 228 -9.64 -5.60 -22.81
CA PRO A 228 -9.84 -4.72 -23.98
C PRO A 228 -10.73 -3.50 -23.71
N TYR A 229 -11.72 -3.64 -22.83
CA TYR A 229 -12.60 -2.55 -22.45
C TYR A 229 -11.97 -1.54 -21.48
N SER A 230 -10.90 -1.91 -20.77
CA SER A 230 -10.33 -1.10 -19.69
C SER A 230 -9.81 0.22 -20.24
N SER A 231 -10.30 1.33 -19.70
CA SER A 231 -9.86 2.67 -20.08
C SER A 231 -8.42 2.92 -19.66
N GLN A 232 -7.57 3.23 -20.64
CA GLN A 232 -6.15 3.56 -20.47
C GLN A 232 -5.96 5.02 -20.03
N GLY A 233 -4.80 5.39 -19.48
CA GLY A 233 -4.50 6.80 -19.18
C GLY A 233 -3.25 7.01 -18.33
N ALA A 234 -2.64 8.18 -18.47
CA ALA A 234 -1.47 8.58 -17.69
C ALA A 234 -1.78 8.83 -16.20
N ASN A 235 -3.06 8.90 -15.82
CA ASN A 235 -3.55 9.10 -14.46
C ASN A 235 -3.75 7.79 -13.68
N LEU A 236 -3.60 6.63 -14.32
CA LEU A 236 -3.75 5.35 -13.65
C LEU A 236 -2.66 5.17 -12.59
N LEU A 237 -3.04 4.76 -11.39
CA LEU A 237 -2.06 4.44 -10.35
C LEU A 237 -1.66 2.98 -10.42
N VAL A 238 -2.65 2.08 -10.46
CA VAL A 238 -2.43 0.62 -10.46
C VAL A 238 -3.49 -0.08 -11.30
N SER A 239 -3.31 -1.38 -11.49
CA SER A 239 -4.28 -2.28 -12.08
C SER A 239 -4.64 -3.42 -11.14
N ALA A 240 -5.84 -3.96 -11.31
CA ALA A 240 -6.32 -5.14 -10.62
C ALA A 240 -7.28 -5.94 -11.52
N PHE A 241 -7.82 -7.05 -11.04
CA PHE A 241 -8.53 -7.99 -11.88
C PHE A 241 -9.96 -7.53 -12.23
N GLY A 242 -10.36 -7.73 -13.48
CA GLY A 242 -11.71 -7.43 -13.98
C GLY A 242 -12.16 -8.35 -15.11
N ASP A 243 -11.21 -8.98 -15.81
CA ASP A 243 -11.31 -9.96 -16.93
C ASP A 243 -12.01 -9.52 -18.22
N GLY A 244 -11.49 -9.90 -19.40
CA GLY A 244 -12.11 -9.59 -20.68
C GLY A 244 -11.64 -10.40 -21.91
N ASP A 245 -12.57 -11.12 -22.53
CA ASP A 245 -13.10 -10.89 -23.89
C ASP A 245 -14.55 -11.40 -23.89
N GLY A 246 -15.51 -10.58 -24.31
CA GLY A 246 -16.95 -10.91 -24.27
C GLY A 246 -17.33 -12.16 -25.09
N GLU A 247 -16.46 -12.62 -25.99
CA GLU A 247 -16.65 -13.80 -26.84
C GLU A 247 -16.00 -15.09 -26.29
N GLU A 248 -14.96 -15.01 -25.44
CA GLU A 248 -14.31 -16.16 -24.79
C GLU A 248 -14.67 -16.24 -23.29
N ILE A 249 -15.92 -16.60 -22.98
CA ILE A 249 -16.31 -17.03 -21.62
C ILE A 249 -15.34 -18.13 -21.15
N PRO A 250 -14.74 -17.96 -19.96
CA PRO A 250 -15.53 -17.59 -18.80
C PRO A 250 -14.95 -16.48 -17.93
N GLY A 251 -15.33 -15.23 -18.19
CA GLY A 251 -15.42 -14.17 -17.17
C GLY A 251 -16.15 -14.62 -15.90
N THR A 252 -15.65 -14.56 -14.65
CA THR A 252 -14.32 -14.80 -14.05
C THR A 252 -14.29 -14.43 -12.57
N ILE A 253 -14.91 -13.33 -12.12
CA ILE A 253 -14.81 -12.89 -10.72
C ILE A 253 -15.93 -13.51 -9.88
N ALA A 254 -15.55 -14.43 -8.98
CA ALA A 254 -16.45 -15.02 -8.00
C ALA A 254 -16.70 -14.04 -6.84
N THR A 255 -17.97 -13.70 -6.59
CA THR A 255 -18.41 -12.81 -5.51
C THR A 255 -19.89 -13.01 -5.16
N THR A 256 -20.40 -12.27 -4.18
CA THR A 256 -21.81 -12.24 -3.77
C THR A 256 -22.73 -11.69 -4.86
N ASP A 257 -23.95 -12.18 -4.90
CA ASP A 257 -25.05 -11.72 -5.75
C ASP A 257 -26.24 -11.33 -4.86
N PHE A 258 -27.37 -10.93 -5.44
CA PHE A 258 -28.59 -10.86 -4.65
C PHE A 258 -29.02 -12.24 -4.16
N MET A 259 -29.43 -12.33 -2.90
CA MET A 259 -30.08 -13.54 -2.40
C MET A 259 -31.40 -13.78 -3.16
N GLY A 260 -31.52 -14.92 -3.83
CA GLY A 260 -32.76 -15.33 -4.50
C GLY A 260 -32.61 -15.64 -6.00
N ILE A 261 -33.49 -15.08 -6.83
CA ILE A 261 -33.54 -15.32 -8.29
C ILE A 261 -33.31 -14.04 -9.11
N GLU A 262 -33.08 -12.94 -8.41
CA GLU A 262 -32.73 -11.65 -8.99
C GLU A 262 -31.21 -11.51 -8.96
N GLY A 263 -30.67 -10.50 -9.66
CA GLY A 263 -29.22 -10.35 -9.81
C GLY A 263 -28.68 -11.10 -11.02
N TYR A 264 -27.36 -11.37 -11.01
CA TYR A 264 -26.66 -11.95 -12.16
C TYR A 264 -26.99 -13.43 -12.38
N ASN A 265 -27.31 -14.15 -11.29
CA ASN A 265 -27.63 -15.56 -11.28
C ASN A 265 -29.08 -15.79 -10.79
N PRO A 266 -29.97 -16.45 -11.57
CA PRO A 266 -29.77 -17.03 -12.90
C PRO A 266 -30.05 -16.04 -14.06
N LYS A 267 -30.35 -14.77 -13.74
CA LYS A 267 -30.79 -13.78 -14.74
C LYS A 267 -29.61 -13.04 -15.38
N ARG A 268 -29.07 -13.61 -16.45
CA ARG A 268 -28.61 -12.80 -17.62
C ARG A 268 -28.69 -13.63 -18.91
N HIS A 269 -29.57 -13.21 -19.81
CA HIS A 269 -29.65 -13.55 -21.24
C HIS A 269 -29.42 -15.00 -21.71
N GLY A 270 -29.93 -15.99 -20.98
CA GLY A 270 -30.10 -17.36 -21.51
C GLY A 270 -28.89 -18.28 -21.38
N TYR A 271 -27.83 -17.86 -20.69
CA TYR A 271 -26.77 -18.74 -20.21
C TYR A 271 -26.96 -18.91 -18.69
N PRO A 272 -27.22 -20.11 -18.16
CA PRO A 272 -27.20 -20.32 -16.71
C PRO A 272 -25.77 -20.24 -16.18
N ASP A 273 -25.55 -19.51 -15.09
CA ASP A 273 -24.35 -19.71 -14.27
C ASP A 273 -24.57 -21.02 -13.49
N ASN A 274 -23.62 -21.95 -13.57
CA ASN A 274 -23.72 -23.25 -12.90
C ASN A 274 -23.31 -23.17 -11.41
N THR A 275 -23.13 -21.96 -10.87
CA THR A 275 -22.88 -21.73 -9.45
C THR A 275 -23.99 -22.39 -8.61
N PRO A 276 -23.66 -23.34 -7.72
CA PRO A 276 -24.64 -24.15 -6.99
C PRO A 276 -25.57 -23.36 -6.07
N ASN A 277 -25.15 -22.16 -5.65
CA ASN A 277 -25.91 -21.26 -4.81
C ASN A 277 -26.19 -19.96 -5.59
N LEU A 278 -27.47 -19.58 -5.68
CA LEU A 278 -27.91 -18.41 -6.45
C LEU A 278 -27.53 -17.08 -5.78
N ASN A 279 -27.15 -17.11 -4.51
CA ASN A 279 -26.68 -15.94 -3.77
C ASN A 279 -25.27 -15.47 -4.20
N TYR A 280 -24.67 -16.13 -5.20
CA TYR A 280 -23.32 -15.84 -5.69
C TYR A 280 -23.28 -15.91 -7.21
N THR A 281 -22.33 -15.19 -7.78
CA THR A 281 -22.10 -15.09 -9.21
C THR A 281 -20.63 -15.32 -9.51
N LYS A 282 -20.34 -15.83 -10.71
CA LYS A 282 -19.00 -15.74 -11.30
C LYS A 282 -18.93 -14.81 -12.50
N ARG A 283 -19.96 -14.03 -12.75
CA ARG A 283 -20.11 -13.21 -13.97
C ARG A 283 -19.87 -11.73 -13.74
N PHE A 284 -19.30 -11.39 -12.60
CA PHE A 284 -18.94 -10.02 -12.31
C PHE A 284 -17.60 -9.72 -13.00
N ASP A 285 -17.48 -8.53 -13.58
CA ASP A 285 -16.40 -8.11 -14.45
C ASP A 285 -16.22 -6.58 -14.43
N GLY A 286 -15.28 -6.10 -15.24
CA GLY A 286 -15.01 -4.66 -15.42
C GLY A 286 -14.02 -4.09 -14.42
N THR A 287 -13.63 -2.83 -14.63
CA THR A 287 -12.93 -2.02 -13.61
C THR A 287 -13.74 -1.90 -12.31
N SER A 288 -15.04 -2.19 -12.37
CA SER A 288 -15.94 -2.33 -11.22
C SER A 288 -15.59 -3.49 -10.30
N ALA A 289 -14.88 -4.51 -10.79
CA ALA A 289 -14.30 -5.58 -9.97
C ALA A 289 -12.87 -5.26 -9.50
N SER A 290 -12.16 -4.39 -10.21
CA SER A 290 -10.77 -4.00 -9.91
C SER A 290 -10.69 -3.02 -8.74
N ALA A 291 -11.50 -1.95 -8.75
CA ALA A 291 -11.57 -0.97 -7.66
C ALA A 291 -11.84 -1.57 -6.26
N PRO A 292 -12.78 -2.54 -6.08
CA PRO A 292 -12.99 -3.15 -4.77
C PRO A 292 -11.84 -4.04 -4.31
N MET A 293 -11.05 -4.61 -5.22
CA MET A 293 -9.85 -5.36 -4.83
C MET A 293 -8.80 -4.44 -4.23
N VAL A 294 -8.55 -3.30 -4.89
CA VAL A 294 -7.64 -2.26 -4.38
C VAL A 294 -8.18 -1.68 -3.07
N SER A 295 -9.49 -1.41 -2.96
CA SER A 295 -10.10 -0.96 -1.70
C SER A 295 -9.91 -1.97 -0.56
N GLY A 296 -9.96 -3.28 -0.85
CA GLY A 296 -9.66 -4.32 0.12
C GLY A 296 -8.19 -4.32 0.53
N VAL A 297 -7.25 -4.22 -0.43
CA VAL A 297 -5.80 -4.13 -0.12
C VAL A 297 -5.50 -2.91 0.75
N VAL A 298 -6.08 -1.75 0.42
CA VAL A 298 -5.99 -0.54 1.27
C VAL A 298 -6.58 -0.79 2.66
N GLY A 299 -7.66 -1.58 2.77
CA GLY A 299 -8.20 -2.01 4.05
C GLY A 299 -7.19 -2.77 4.91
N LEU A 300 -6.39 -3.65 4.32
CA LEU A 300 -5.32 -4.36 5.01
C LEU A 300 -4.16 -3.41 5.39
N MET A 301 -3.80 -2.48 4.50
CA MET A 301 -2.77 -1.47 4.76
C MET A 301 -3.14 -0.57 5.95
N LEU A 302 -4.40 -0.13 6.05
CA LEU A 302 -4.86 0.77 7.11
C LEU A 302 -5.06 0.06 8.46
N GLU A 303 -5.27 -1.26 8.47
CA GLU A 303 -5.17 -2.05 9.71
C GLU A 303 -3.71 -2.13 10.18
N ALA A 304 -2.79 -2.44 9.25
CA ALA A 304 -1.37 -2.53 9.54
C ALA A 304 -0.78 -1.19 10.02
N ASN A 305 -1.26 -0.08 9.46
CA ASN A 305 -0.89 1.25 9.88
C ASN A 305 -2.07 2.25 9.75
N PRO A 306 -2.80 2.52 10.85
CA PRO A 306 -3.91 3.45 10.83
C PRO A 306 -3.48 4.93 10.73
N HIS A 307 -2.17 5.22 10.77
CA HIS A 307 -1.64 6.58 10.74
C HIS A 307 -1.29 7.07 9.33
N LEU A 308 -1.38 6.21 8.31
CA LEU A 308 -1.15 6.59 6.92
C LEU A 308 -2.13 7.68 6.48
N GLY A 309 -1.63 8.77 5.90
CA GLY A 309 -2.45 9.71 5.14
C GLY A 309 -2.79 9.17 3.75
N HIS A 310 -3.76 9.78 3.07
CA HIS A 310 -4.19 9.30 1.74
C HIS A 310 -3.07 9.33 0.69
N ARG A 311 -2.12 10.28 0.79
CA ARG A 311 -0.93 10.34 -0.09
C ARG A 311 0.06 9.22 0.21
N ASP A 312 0.25 8.86 1.49
CA ASP A 312 1.06 7.70 1.88
C ASP A 312 0.52 6.41 1.24
N VAL A 313 -0.81 6.24 1.23
CA VAL A 313 -1.46 5.07 0.61
C VAL A 313 -1.21 5.02 -0.90
N GLN A 314 -1.35 6.15 -1.61
CA GLN A 314 -1.09 6.20 -3.05
C GLN A 314 0.38 5.87 -3.36
N GLU A 315 1.30 6.41 -2.56
CA GLU A 315 2.73 6.15 -2.73
C GLU A 315 3.05 4.68 -2.52
N ILE A 316 2.62 4.09 -1.40
CA ILE A 316 2.84 2.66 -1.15
C ILE A 316 2.29 1.81 -2.30
N LEU A 317 1.11 2.14 -2.84
CA LEU A 317 0.55 1.42 -4.00
C LEU A 317 1.41 1.55 -5.25
N ALA A 318 2.02 2.71 -5.52
CA ALA A 318 2.95 2.90 -6.63
C ALA A 318 4.23 2.08 -6.45
N TYR A 319 4.85 2.15 -5.26
CA TYR A 319 6.10 1.43 -4.94
C TYR A 319 5.91 -0.09 -4.83
N SER A 320 4.69 -0.55 -4.54
CA SER A 320 4.40 -1.97 -4.36
C SER A 320 3.84 -2.68 -5.59
N ALA A 321 3.39 -1.93 -6.60
CA ALA A 321 2.84 -2.52 -7.81
C ALA A 321 3.89 -3.38 -8.53
N ARG A 322 3.46 -4.51 -9.08
CA ARG A 322 4.31 -5.43 -9.84
C ARG A 322 4.12 -5.25 -11.33
N GLN A 323 5.20 -5.36 -12.08
CA GLN A 323 5.12 -5.40 -13.54
C GLN A 323 4.41 -6.68 -14.01
N ASN A 324 3.24 -6.49 -14.62
CA ASN A 324 2.50 -7.51 -15.36
C ASN A 324 2.66 -7.29 -16.88
N ASP A 325 2.47 -8.33 -17.69
CA ASP A 325 2.73 -8.30 -19.14
C ASP A 325 4.03 -7.56 -19.53
N PRO A 326 5.21 -8.09 -19.15
CA PRO A 326 6.50 -7.40 -19.35
C PRO A 326 6.89 -7.26 -20.84
N THR A 327 6.07 -7.79 -21.76
CA THR A 327 6.27 -7.65 -23.21
C THR A 327 5.47 -6.51 -23.83
N HIS A 328 4.65 -5.80 -23.05
CA HIS A 328 3.92 -4.64 -23.53
C HIS A 328 4.89 -3.51 -23.92
N ASP A 329 4.74 -2.96 -25.12
CA ASP A 329 5.71 -2.01 -25.69
C ASP A 329 5.68 -0.62 -25.03
N ASP A 330 4.63 -0.31 -24.26
CA ASP A 330 4.43 0.97 -23.55
C ASP A 330 5.05 1.02 -22.14
N TRP A 331 5.72 -0.04 -21.70
CA TRP A 331 6.45 0.00 -20.43
C TRP A 331 7.65 0.95 -20.51
N GLN A 332 7.70 1.88 -19.58
CA GLN A 332 8.84 2.78 -19.35
C GLN A 332 9.26 2.73 -17.88
N PHE A 333 10.52 3.07 -17.61
CA PHE A 333 10.96 3.42 -16.26
C PHE A 333 11.04 4.94 -16.17
N ASN A 334 10.52 5.50 -15.09
CA ASN A 334 10.59 6.93 -14.86
C ASN A 334 11.96 7.37 -14.31
N GLY A 335 12.10 8.65 -14.01
CA GLY A 335 13.32 9.28 -13.51
C GLY A 335 13.56 9.21 -12.00
N ALA A 336 12.77 8.46 -11.24
CA ALA A 336 13.04 8.28 -9.82
C ALA A 336 14.33 7.47 -9.58
N GLU A 337 14.90 7.58 -8.39
CA GLU A 337 16.16 6.91 -8.04
C GLU A 337 16.05 5.97 -6.82
N ASN A 338 14.90 5.93 -6.16
CA ASN A 338 14.73 5.30 -4.85
C ASN A 338 13.90 4.01 -4.84
N TRP A 339 13.45 3.50 -6.00
CA TRP A 339 12.75 2.21 -6.09
C TRP A 339 13.62 1.14 -6.74
N ASN A 340 13.95 0.07 -6.01
CA ASN A 340 14.82 -1.00 -6.49
C ASN A 340 16.11 -0.45 -7.16
N GLY A 341 16.69 0.60 -6.56
CA GLY A 341 17.88 1.31 -7.04
C GLY A 341 17.69 2.17 -8.30
N GLY A 342 16.46 2.51 -8.71
CA GLY A 342 16.20 3.38 -9.86
C GLY A 342 14.72 3.76 -10.01
N GLY A 343 14.28 4.00 -11.25
CA GLY A 343 12.93 4.47 -11.55
C GLY A 343 11.84 3.42 -11.37
N LEU A 344 10.62 3.85 -11.07
CA LEU A 344 9.41 3.03 -11.08
C LEU A 344 8.99 2.71 -12.52
N HIS A 345 8.38 1.55 -12.75
CA HIS A 345 7.80 1.24 -14.07
C HIS A 345 6.41 1.85 -14.23
N ALA A 346 6.12 2.47 -15.37
CA ALA A 346 4.83 3.08 -15.69
C ALA A 346 4.33 2.63 -17.07
N ASN A 347 3.00 2.56 -17.25
CA ASN A 347 2.34 2.14 -18.49
C ASN A 347 0.87 2.63 -18.52
N HIS A 348 0.38 3.09 -19.68
CA HIS A 348 -0.96 3.66 -19.82
C HIS A 348 -2.10 2.65 -19.65
N ASP A 349 -1.84 1.35 -19.72
CA ASP A 349 -2.83 0.29 -19.50
C ASP A 349 -2.82 -0.27 -18.07
N TYR A 350 -1.73 -0.05 -17.33
CA TYR A 350 -1.51 -0.69 -16.03
C TYR A 350 -1.20 0.27 -14.88
N GLY A 351 -0.98 1.56 -15.15
CA GLY A 351 -0.41 2.49 -14.18
C GLY A 351 1.02 2.06 -13.81
N PHE A 352 1.30 1.99 -12.52
CA PHE A 352 2.52 1.36 -12.02
C PHE A 352 2.49 -0.18 -12.07
N GLY A 353 1.40 -0.83 -12.46
CA GLY A 353 1.33 -2.29 -12.58
C GLY A 353 0.24 -2.93 -11.73
N LEU A 354 0.32 -4.25 -11.56
CA LEU A 354 -0.63 -5.04 -10.79
C LEU A 354 -0.42 -4.80 -9.29
N VAL A 355 -1.48 -4.44 -8.58
CA VAL A 355 -1.46 -4.33 -7.11
C VAL A 355 -0.91 -5.61 -6.45
N ASP A 356 -0.01 -5.44 -5.49
CA ASP A 356 0.54 -6.52 -4.67
C ASP A 356 0.19 -6.27 -3.20
N GLY A 357 -0.75 -7.06 -2.68
CA GLY A 357 -1.25 -6.87 -1.33
C GLY A 357 -0.23 -7.21 -0.23
N HIS A 358 0.72 -8.12 -0.49
CA HIS A 358 1.79 -8.40 0.48
C HIS A 358 2.78 -7.25 0.55
N THR A 359 3.32 -6.86 -0.60
CA THR A 359 4.30 -5.76 -0.70
C THR A 359 3.71 -4.46 -0.14
N ALA A 360 2.47 -4.13 -0.50
CA ALA A 360 1.78 -2.94 0.00
C ALA A 360 1.61 -2.95 1.52
N VAL A 361 1.18 -4.07 2.11
CA VAL A 361 0.97 -4.17 3.56
C VAL A 361 2.31 -4.12 4.31
N ARG A 362 3.35 -4.77 3.80
CA ARG A 362 4.67 -4.77 4.46
C ARG A 362 5.36 -3.41 4.39
N LEU A 363 5.16 -2.64 3.31
CA LEU A 363 5.58 -1.25 3.28
C LEU A 363 4.75 -0.38 4.25
N ALA A 364 3.43 -0.60 4.34
CA ALA A 364 2.58 0.13 5.29
C ALA A 364 3.05 -0.02 6.75
N GLU A 365 3.50 -1.23 7.12
CA GLU A 365 4.04 -1.55 8.44
C GLU A 365 5.26 -0.69 8.83
N SER A 366 6.16 -0.44 7.89
CA SER A 366 7.40 0.32 8.11
C SER A 366 7.23 1.83 7.90
N TRP A 367 6.22 2.25 7.12
CA TRP A 367 6.11 3.59 6.52
C TRP A 367 6.21 4.79 7.47
N THR A 368 5.31 4.89 8.45
CA THR A 368 5.29 6.07 9.33
C THR A 368 6.51 6.13 10.22
N LEU A 369 6.98 4.97 10.70
CA LEU A 369 8.15 4.89 11.57
C LEU A 369 9.42 5.28 10.80
N GLN A 370 9.62 4.78 9.59
CA GLN A 370 10.77 5.18 8.77
C GLN A 370 10.78 6.69 8.47
N ASN A 371 9.62 7.29 8.17
CA ASN A 371 9.53 8.70 7.81
C ASN A 371 9.96 9.61 8.96
N THR A 372 9.83 9.16 10.22
CA THR A 372 10.32 9.94 11.38
C THR A 372 11.84 10.08 11.43
N TRP A 373 12.59 9.35 10.60
CA TRP A 373 14.06 9.35 10.61
C TRP A 373 14.67 10.14 9.44
N VAL A 374 13.90 10.39 8.38
CA VAL A 374 14.39 11.03 7.15
C VAL A 374 13.95 12.48 6.99
N ASP A 375 13.68 13.18 8.10
CA ASP A 375 13.17 14.57 8.11
C ASP A 375 11.90 14.79 7.24
N GLN A 376 11.15 13.72 6.97
CA GLN A 376 9.90 13.75 6.23
C GLN A 376 8.69 13.86 7.17
N PRO A 377 7.55 14.37 6.69
CA PRO A 377 6.32 14.30 7.46
C PRO A 377 5.95 12.84 7.76
N SER A 378 5.69 12.54 9.04
CA SER A 378 5.29 11.19 9.47
C SER A 378 3.95 10.73 8.88
N GLN A 379 3.13 11.67 8.39
CA GLN A 379 1.83 11.42 7.76
C GLN A 379 1.68 12.38 6.59
N ARG A 380 1.58 11.88 5.36
CA ARG A 380 1.44 12.71 4.15
C ARG A 380 -0.03 12.94 3.86
N THR A 381 -0.44 14.19 4.00
CA THR A 381 -1.84 14.66 3.89
C THR A 381 -1.90 15.83 2.91
N GLN A 382 -3.09 16.36 2.65
CA GLN A 382 -3.22 17.56 1.82
C GLN A 382 -2.62 18.80 2.50
N VAL A 383 -2.54 18.83 3.83
CA VAL A 383 -2.08 20.01 4.58
C VAL A 383 -0.58 20.24 4.45
N ASN A 384 0.19 19.18 4.22
CA ASN A 384 1.65 19.23 4.05
C ASN A 384 2.11 18.86 2.63
N GLU A 385 1.18 18.85 1.67
CA GLU A 385 1.51 18.77 0.25
C GLU A 385 2.18 20.08 -0.19
N ALA A 386 3.38 19.95 -0.76
CA ALA A 386 4.08 21.04 -1.38
C ALA A 386 3.77 21.05 -2.89
N SER A 387 3.74 22.24 -3.50
CA SER A 387 3.38 22.39 -4.90
C SER A 387 4.09 23.53 -5.59
N LEU A 388 4.28 23.37 -6.90
CA LEU A 388 4.74 24.40 -7.83
C LEU A 388 3.74 24.46 -8.99
N VAL A 389 3.30 25.67 -9.34
CA VAL A 389 2.37 25.89 -10.45
C VAL A 389 2.93 27.00 -11.32
N GLU A 390 3.11 26.71 -12.61
CA GLU A 390 3.56 27.67 -13.62
C GLU A 390 2.67 27.59 -14.86
N SER A 391 2.60 28.71 -15.59
CA SER A 391 1.77 28.86 -16.79
C SER A 391 2.65 29.07 -18.02
N SER A 392 2.15 28.65 -19.18
CA SER A 392 2.77 28.97 -20.46
C SER A 392 2.83 30.48 -20.72
N ASP A 393 3.89 30.94 -21.37
CA ASP A 393 4.14 32.36 -21.58
C ASP A 393 3.22 32.99 -22.65
N ALA A 394 2.86 32.20 -23.66
CA ALA A 394 2.13 32.68 -24.83
C ALA A 394 1.44 31.55 -25.60
N ALA A 395 0.33 31.89 -26.26
CA ALA A 395 -0.36 30.99 -27.16
C ALA A 395 0.53 30.53 -28.34
N VAL A 396 0.35 29.27 -28.73
CA VAL A 396 1.11 28.59 -29.79
C VAL A 396 0.16 28.15 -30.90
N GLU A 397 0.47 28.53 -32.14
CA GLU A 397 -0.30 28.09 -33.32
C GLU A 397 -0.06 26.60 -33.55
N ILE A 398 -1.13 25.83 -33.78
CA ILE A 398 -1.09 24.41 -34.17
C ILE A 398 -1.38 24.37 -35.68
N PRO A 399 -0.38 24.26 -36.56
CA PRO A 399 -0.61 24.16 -37.98
C PRO A 399 -1.29 22.83 -38.33
N ASP A 400 -2.17 22.87 -39.33
CA ASP A 400 -2.84 21.71 -39.91
C ASP A 400 -1.85 20.57 -40.25
N GLY A 401 -2.08 19.39 -39.68
CA GLY A 401 -1.29 18.17 -39.90
C GLY A 401 0.16 18.28 -39.43
N ALA A 402 0.40 18.98 -38.32
CA ALA A 402 1.75 19.21 -37.79
C ALA A 402 1.85 18.98 -36.28
N THR A 403 3.06 18.65 -35.85
CA THR A 403 3.46 18.60 -34.44
C THR A 403 4.01 19.94 -33.99
N VAL A 404 3.58 20.40 -32.82
CA VAL A 404 4.12 21.57 -32.13
C VAL A 404 4.40 21.25 -30.67
N SER A 405 5.35 21.97 -30.07
CA SER A 405 5.67 21.83 -28.66
C SER A 405 5.85 23.20 -28.00
N ASP A 406 5.54 23.25 -26.71
CA ASP A 406 5.82 24.36 -25.81
C ASP A 406 6.41 23.83 -24.50
N SER A 407 7.14 24.67 -23.75
CA SER A 407 7.87 24.20 -22.57
C SER A 407 7.75 25.16 -21.38
N ILE A 408 7.65 24.58 -20.19
CA ILE A 408 7.71 25.28 -18.90
C ILE A 408 8.96 24.80 -18.16
N THR A 409 9.73 25.71 -17.57
CA THR A 409 10.89 25.34 -16.73
C THR A 409 10.56 25.54 -15.26
N LEU A 410 10.61 24.45 -14.49
CA LEU A 410 10.39 24.48 -13.05
C LEU A 410 11.74 24.49 -12.29
N PRO A 411 11.80 25.16 -11.12
CA PRO A 411 12.96 25.08 -10.26
C PRO A 411 13.06 23.74 -9.53
N GLU A 412 14.23 23.49 -8.93
CA GLU A 412 14.39 22.48 -7.89
C GLU A 412 13.48 22.79 -6.69
N GLY A 413 12.94 21.74 -6.06
CA GLY A 413 12.25 21.91 -4.79
C GLY A 413 11.37 20.75 -4.35
N LEU A 414 10.90 19.91 -5.27
CA LEU A 414 9.95 18.84 -4.94
C LEU A 414 10.40 17.47 -5.43
N GLU A 415 10.22 16.47 -4.57
CA GLU A 415 10.04 15.08 -4.98
C GLU A 415 8.55 14.90 -5.34
N LEU A 416 8.28 14.43 -6.55
CA LEU A 416 6.95 14.44 -7.14
C LEU A 416 6.09 13.25 -6.73
N GLN A 417 4.77 13.45 -6.69
CA GLN A 417 3.78 12.37 -6.58
C GLN A 417 2.73 12.50 -7.68
N GLN A 418 2.27 13.72 -7.97
CA GLN A 418 1.20 13.96 -8.92
C GLN A 418 1.51 15.18 -9.78
N THR A 419 1.06 15.12 -11.04
CA THR A 419 1.12 16.25 -11.98
C THR A 419 -0.26 16.54 -12.54
N GLU A 420 -0.69 17.79 -12.53
CA GLU A 420 -1.91 18.28 -13.17
C GLU A 420 -1.56 19.23 -14.32
N ILE A 421 -2.25 19.06 -15.45
CA ILE A 421 -1.99 19.79 -16.68
C ILE A 421 -3.31 20.35 -17.16
N ALA A 422 -3.56 21.63 -16.87
CA ALA A 422 -4.73 22.35 -17.39
C ALA A 422 -4.42 22.80 -18.82
N VAL A 423 -5.19 22.34 -19.79
CA VAL A 423 -4.97 22.60 -21.23
C VAL A 423 -6.17 23.34 -21.81
N ASP A 424 -5.90 24.49 -22.43
CA ASP A 424 -6.85 25.26 -23.24
C ASP A 424 -6.37 25.27 -24.71
N VAL A 425 -7.03 24.48 -25.55
CA VAL A 425 -6.78 24.36 -26.99
C VAL A 425 -8.05 24.70 -27.75
N SER A 426 -7.96 25.61 -28.72
CA SER A 426 -9.00 25.81 -29.73
C SER A 426 -8.71 25.00 -30.98
N HIS A 427 -9.58 24.05 -31.32
CA HIS A 427 -9.47 23.22 -32.52
C HIS A 427 -10.87 22.77 -32.98
N GLU A 428 -11.17 22.86 -34.28
CA GLU A 428 -12.49 22.46 -34.81
C GLU A 428 -12.67 20.93 -34.83
N ALA A 429 -11.58 20.17 -34.72
CA ALA A 429 -11.58 18.71 -34.71
C ALA A 429 -10.66 18.12 -33.64
N ILE A 430 -11.14 18.05 -32.40
CA ILE A 430 -10.33 17.55 -31.30
C ILE A 430 -9.98 16.07 -31.43
N GLU A 431 -10.74 15.29 -32.19
CA GLU A 431 -10.41 13.88 -32.48
C GLU A 431 -9.16 13.71 -33.36
N ASP A 432 -8.64 14.79 -33.94
CA ASP A 432 -7.40 14.75 -34.72
C ASP A 432 -6.15 14.99 -33.83
N LEU A 433 -6.33 15.33 -32.55
CA LEU A 433 -5.25 15.75 -31.67
C LEU A 433 -4.69 14.63 -30.79
N VAL A 434 -3.37 14.62 -30.61
CA VAL A 434 -2.67 13.86 -29.56
C VAL A 434 -1.88 14.84 -28.70
N ILE A 435 -2.03 14.76 -27.37
CA ILE A 435 -1.36 15.65 -26.40
C ILE A 435 -0.52 14.81 -25.45
N THR A 436 0.78 15.09 -25.40
CA THR A 436 1.76 14.38 -24.57
C THR A 436 2.56 15.36 -23.72
N LEU A 437 2.73 15.05 -22.44
CA LEU A 437 3.68 15.72 -21.56
C LEU A 437 4.97 14.88 -21.47
N THR A 438 6.13 15.53 -21.57
CA THR A 438 7.43 14.93 -21.30
C THR A 438 8.10 15.65 -20.15
N SER A 439 8.48 14.92 -19.10
CA SER A 439 9.20 15.48 -17.95
C SER A 439 10.70 15.67 -18.23
N PRO A 440 11.44 16.40 -17.36
CA PRO A 440 12.87 16.62 -17.52
C PRO A 440 13.72 15.34 -17.58
N SER A 441 13.27 14.26 -16.92
CA SER A 441 13.90 12.94 -16.95
C SER A 441 13.67 12.19 -18.27
N GLY A 442 12.67 12.62 -19.05
CA GLY A 442 12.24 11.99 -20.29
C GLY A 442 11.03 11.07 -20.17
N THR A 443 10.33 11.05 -19.03
CA THR A 443 9.09 10.28 -18.88
C THR A 443 7.95 10.90 -19.69
N GLU A 444 7.29 10.06 -20.49
CA GLU A 444 6.24 10.47 -21.41
C GLU A 444 4.86 10.07 -20.88
N SER A 445 3.95 11.05 -20.83
CA SER A 445 2.56 10.90 -20.38
C SER A 445 1.61 11.34 -21.49
N VAL A 446 0.93 10.38 -22.14
CA VAL A 446 -0.12 10.67 -23.12
C VAL A 446 -1.38 11.10 -22.36
N LEU A 447 -1.65 12.40 -22.41
CA LEU A 447 -2.75 13.04 -21.70
C LEU A 447 -4.07 12.88 -22.47
N PHE A 448 -4.00 12.99 -23.79
CA PHE A 448 -5.14 12.91 -24.70
C PHE A 448 -4.74 12.28 -26.04
N ASP A 449 -5.57 11.36 -26.52
CA ASP A 449 -5.52 10.76 -27.84
C ASP A 449 -6.94 10.81 -28.43
N GLY A 450 -7.13 11.77 -29.33
CA GLY A 450 -8.40 12.04 -30.00
C GLY A 450 -8.74 10.99 -31.05
N SER A 451 -7.75 10.31 -31.61
CA SER A 451 -7.94 9.36 -32.72
C SER A 451 -8.83 8.18 -32.32
N GLN A 452 -8.94 7.93 -31.02
CA GLN A 452 -9.77 6.87 -30.45
C GLN A 452 -11.23 7.28 -30.29
N LEU A 453 -11.56 8.59 -30.33
CA LEU A 453 -12.92 9.09 -30.13
C LEU A 453 -13.81 8.81 -31.36
N GLU A 454 -14.28 7.57 -31.49
CA GLU A 454 -15.09 7.15 -32.64
C GLU A 454 -16.58 7.48 -32.45
N THR A 455 -17.12 7.31 -31.24
CA THR A 455 -18.56 7.43 -30.98
C THR A 455 -18.90 8.06 -29.63
N ILE A 456 -20.08 8.69 -29.55
CA ILE A 456 -20.67 9.21 -28.31
C ILE A 456 -21.92 8.41 -27.97
N THR A 457 -22.12 8.14 -26.67
CA THR A 457 -23.32 7.50 -26.16
C THR A 457 -24.28 8.54 -25.59
N LEU A 458 -25.51 8.59 -26.12
CA LEU A 458 -26.55 9.53 -25.72
C LEU A 458 -27.49 8.92 -24.66
N ALA A 459 -28.24 9.77 -23.96
CA ALA A 459 -29.24 9.33 -22.99
C ALA A 459 -30.46 8.65 -23.65
N GLU A 460 -30.75 8.98 -24.91
CA GLU A 460 -31.78 8.32 -25.69
C GLU A 460 -31.45 6.85 -25.94
N THR A 461 -32.49 6.05 -26.17
CA THR A 461 -32.35 4.64 -26.51
C THR A 461 -32.86 4.36 -27.92
N ASP A 462 -32.27 3.34 -28.55
CA ASP A 462 -32.75 2.80 -29.82
C ASP A 462 -34.12 2.11 -29.67
N GLU A 463 -34.69 1.63 -30.78
CA GLU A 463 -36.00 0.93 -30.76
C GLU A 463 -36.00 -0.36 -29.91
N MET A 464 -34.82 -0.88 -29.58
CA MET A 464 -34.61 -2.07 -28.74
C MET A 464 -34.35 -1.72 -27.27
N GLY A 465 -34.25 -0.43 -26.93
CA GLY A 465 -33.97 0.04 -25.57
C GLY A 465 -32.49 0.07 -25.21
N ASN A 466 -31.58 -0.09 -26.17
CA ASN A 466 -30.13 0.06 -25.93
C ASN A 466 -29.75 1.55 -26.01
N PRO A 467 -28.69 2.00 -25.31
CA PRO A 467 -28.18 3.36 -25.45
C PRO A 467 -27.89 3.71 -26.91
N LEU A 468 -28.34 4.89 -27.34
CA LEU A 468 -28.12 5.38 -28.70
C LEU A 468 -26.67 5.84 -28.85
N LYS A 469 -25.93 5.22 -29.78
CA LYS A 469 -24.56 5.59 -30.13
C LYS A 469 -24.52 6.31 -31.48
N VAL A 470 -23.78 7.41 -31.56
CA VAL A 470 -23.64 8.24 -32.77
C VAL A 470 -22.17 8.54 -33.04
N PRO A 471 -21.75 8.74 -34.30
CA PRO A 471 -20.36 9.09 -34.61
C PRO A 471 -19.94 10.38 -33.90
N PHE A 472 -18.75 10.39 -33.27
CA PHE A 472 -18.26 11.52 -32.48
C PHE A 472 -18.21 12.81 -33.31
N ALA A 473 -17.53 12.78 -34.46
CA ALA A 473 -17.39 13.95 -35.35
C ALA A 473 -18.74 14.50 -35.83
N GLU A 474 -19.69 13.63 -36.18
CA GLU A 474 -21.03 14.07 -36.61
C GLU A 474 -21.80 14.73 -35.45
N PHE A 475 -21.69 14.17 -34.24
CA PHE A 475 -22.32 14.71 -33.04
C PHE A 475 -21.71 16.05 -32.65
N ARG A 476 -20.37 16.16 -32.63
CA ARG A 476 -19.65 17.42 -32.43
C ARG A 476 -20.15 18.47 -33.41
N ASP A 477 -20.21 18.19 -34.70
CA ASP A 477 -20.60 19.17 -35.73
C ASP A 477 -22.05 19.69 -35.60
N ASN A 478 -22.97 18.85 -35.08
CA ASN A 478 -24.38 19.19 -35.02
C ASN A 478 -25.14 18.36 -33.97
N PRO A 479 -24.95 18.62 -32.67
CA PRO A 479 -25.51 17.78 -31.62
C PRO A 479 -27.04 17.80 -31.62
N GLN A 480 -27.67 18.90 -32.02
CA GLN A 480 -29.13 19.04 -32.11
C GLN A 480 -29.76 18.16 -33.20
N ALA A 481 -28.97 17.55 -34.09
CA ALA A 481 -29.48 16.54 -35.03
C ALA A 481 -29.77 15.19 -34.35
N PHE A 482 -29.17 14.94 -33.18
CA PHE A 482 -29.19 13.62 -32.53
C PHE A 482 -29.97 13.60 -31.22
N THR A 483 -30.00 14.71 -30.48
CA THR A 483 -30.63 14.78 -29.15
C THR A 483 -31.37 16.11 -28.93
N GLU A 484 -32.38 16.07 -28.07
CA GLU A 484 -33.04 17.27 -27.53
C GLU A 484 -32.58 17.59 -26.09
N ASP A 485 -31.70 16.77 -25.51
CA ASP A 485 -31.18 16.97 -24.14
C ASP A 485 -30.22 18.17 -24.11
N PRO A 486 -30.52 19.22 -23.32
CA PRO A 486 -29.68 20.42 -23.27
C PRO A 486 -28.24 20.15 -22.82
N GLY A 487 -28.01 19.19 -21.92
CA GLY A 487 -26.66 18.89 -21.42
C GLY A 487 -25.80 18.20 -22.46
N PHE A 488 -26.39 17.32 -23.27
CA PHE A 488 -25.67 16.75 -24.42
C PHE A 488 -25.45 17.77 -25.53
N ILE A 489 -26.40 18.67 -25.77
CA ILE A 489 -26.21 19.76 -26.73
C ILE A 489 -25.03 20.63 -26.32
N GLU A 490 -24.98 21.03 -25.05
CA GLU A 490 -23.87 21.82 -24.48
C GLU A 490 -22.53 21.06 -24.56
N LEU A 491 -22.52 19.76 -24.30
CA LEU A 491 -21.33 18.92 -24.44
C LEU A 491 -20.84 18.85 -25.91
N GLY A 492 -21.75 18.68 -26.86
CA GLY A 492 -21.40 18.69 -28.28
C GLY A 492 -20.89 20.04 -28.75
N GLU A 493 -21.48 21.13 -28.26
CA GLU A 493 -21.01 22.50 -28.51
C GLU A 493 -19.62 22.74 -27.90
N SER A 494 -19.32 22.22 -26.70
CA SER A 494 -17.97 22.37 -26.11
C SER A 494 -16.89 21.68 -26.93
N TYR A 495 -17.17 20.53 -27.55
CA TYR A 495 -16.21 19.85 -28.44
C TYR A 495 -15.91 20.64 -29.72
N GLN A 496 -16.78 21.57 -30.14
CA GLN A 496 -16.52 22.46 -31.28
C GLN A 496 -15.55 23.59 -30.92
N ASP A 497 -15.55 24.01 -29.66
CA ASP A 497 -14.69 25.10 -29.17
C ASP A 497 -13.25 24.60 -28.94
N GLY A 498 -13.09 23.31 -28.59
CA GLY A 498 -11.82 22.63 -28.48
C GLY A 498 -11.71 21.82 -27.19
N ILE A 499 -10.58 21.91 -26.49
CA ILE A 499 -10.32 21.26 -25.21
C ILE A 499 -10.07 22.35 -24.16
N ASP A 500 -10.87 22.35 -23.09
CA ASP A 500 -10.66 23.15 -21.88
C ASP A 500 -10.83 22.20 -20.69
N PHE A 501 -9.72 21.58 -20.28
CA PHE A 501 -9.75 20.44 -19.36
C PHE A 501 -8.43 20.28 -18.60
N THR A 502 -8.53 19.82 -17.36
CA THR A 502 -7.37 19.46 -16.53
C THR A 502 -7.11 17.98 -16.59
N PHE A 503 -6.02 17.61 -17.26
CA PHE A 503 -5.49 16.25 -17.25
C PHE A 503 -4.58 16.03 -16.05
N SER A 504 -4.24 14.78 -15.76
CA SER A 504 -3.18 14.47 -14.80
C SER A 504 -2.26 13.36 -15.26
N SER A 505 -1.13 13.24 -14.58
CA SER A 505 -0.27 12.08 -14.67
C SER A 505 0.33 11.69 -13.32
N THR A 506 0.35 10.39 -13.07
CA THR A 506 1.04 9.74 -11.95
C THR A 506 2.47 9.32 -12.31
N PHE A 507 2.85 9.29 -13.60
CA PHE A 507 4.06 8.61 -14.06
C PHE A 507 5.36 9.25 -13.60
N ASN A 508 5.31 10.51 -13.18
CA ASN A 508 6.44 11.25 -12.65
C ASN A 508 6.66 11.05 -11.15
N TRP A 509 6.03 10.04 -10.53
CA TRP A 509 6.19 9.75 -9.11
C TRP A 509 7.66 9.54 -8.71
N SER A 510 8.09 10.23 -7.66
CA SER A 510 9.46 10.31 -7.14
C SER A 510 10.51 10.86 -8.10
N GLU A 511 10.08 11.47 -9.22
CA GLU A 511 10.98 12.34 -9.98
C GLU A 511 11.21 13.68 -9.24
N THR A 512 12.27 14.39 -9.59
CA THR A 512 12.48 15.76 -9.12
C THR A 512 11.75 16.77 -10.01
N SER A 513 11.20 17.84 -9.44
CA SER A 513 10.53 18.90 -10.21
C SER A 513 11.43 19.67 -11.17
N GLU A 514 12.75 19.71 -10.93
CA GLU A 514 13.68 20.60 -11.63
C GLU A 514 13.80 20.27 -13.13
N GLY A 515 13.66 21.30 -13.96
CA GLY A 515 14.06 21.23 -15.36
C GLY A 515 12.97 21.66 -16.33
N GLU A 516 13.18 21.31 -17.60
CA GLU A 516 12.29 21.68 -18.71
C GLU A 516 11.23 20.59 -18.93
N TRP A 517 9.97 20.96 -18.70
CA TRP A 517 8.79 20.16 -19.00
C TRP A 517 8.25 20.57 -20.35
N THR A 518 7.93 19.61 -21.22
CA THR A 518 7.52 19.88 -22.60
C THR A 518 6.14 19.31 -22.87
N LEU A 519 5.19 20.16 -23.27
CA LEU A 519 3.90 19.74 -23.81
C LEU A 519 4.00 19.68 -25.34
N THR A 520 3.69 18.53 -25.91
CA THR A 520 3.66 18.31 -27.36
C THR A 520 2.23 18.05 -27.81
N ILE A 521 1.81 18.73 -28.87
CA ILE A 521 0.51 18.55 -29.52
C ILE A 521 0.76 18.16 -30.97
N GLU A 522 0.21 17.02 -31.37
CA GLU A 522 0.19 16.55 -32.76
C GLU A 522 -1.22 16.65 -33.32
N ASP A 523 -1.37 17.28 -34.48
CA ASP A 523 -2.54 17.18 -35.34
C ASP A 523 -2.27 16.10 -36.39
N GLU A 524 -2.89 14.92 -36.23
CA GLU A 524 -2.58 13.71 -37.00
C GLU A 524 -3.23 13.66 -38.38
N GLU A 525 -4.30 14.44 -38.59
CA GLU A 525 -5.07 14.44 -39.82
C GLU A 525 -4.99 15.80 -40.54
N SER A 526 -5.24 15.78 -41.85
CA SER A 526 -5.25 17.04 -42.62
C SER A 526 -6.65 17.65 -42.66
N GLY A 527 -6.81 18.84 -42.10
CA GLY A 527 -8.07 19.57 -41.99
C GLY A 527 -7.89 21.06 -41.70
N THR A 528 -8.12 21.44 -40.45
CA THR A 528 -8.07 22.81 -39.95
C THR A 528 -7.10 22.87 -38.79
N GLY A 529 -6.11 23.75 -38.83
CA GLY A 529 -5.25 23.97 -37.67
C GLY A 529 -5.99 24.68 -36.52
N GLY A 530 -5.33 24.75 -35.37
CA GLY A 530 -5.87 25.37 -34.16
C GLY A 530 -4.85 26.22 -33.40
N THR A 531 -5.06 26.36 -32.11
CA THR A 531 -4.18 27.13 -31.23
C THR A 531 -4.20 26.53 -29.83
N LEU A 532 -3.02 26.24 -29.28
CA LEU A 532 -2.84 26.08 -27.85
C LEU A 532 -2.89 27.48 -27.24
N ASN A 533 -3.98 27.82 -26.57
CA ASN A 533 -4.20 29.16 -26.02
C ASN A 533 -3.36 29.38 -24.76
N ASN A 534 -3.36 28.40 -23.85
CA ASN A 534 -2.55 28.33 -22.66
C ASN A 534 -2.47 26.88 -22.18
N TRP A 535 -1.45 26.57 -21.40
CA TRP A 535 -1.48 25.44 -20.49
C TRP A 535 -0.81 25.81 -19.16
N ASP A 536 -1.31 25.23 -18.07
CA ASP A 536 -0.75 25.36 -16.74
C ASP A 536 -0.24 23.99 -16.28
N LEU A 537 0.97 23.99 -15.70
CA LEU A 537 1.60 22.82 -15.11
C LEU A 537 1.62 22.98 -13.59
N GLY A 538 0.84 22.14 -12.90
CA GLY A 538 0.90 21.97 -11.46
C GLY A 538 1.61 20.67 -11.11
N VAL A 539 2.68 20.74 -10.32
CA VAL A 539 3.35 19.56 -9.76
C VAL A 539 3.21 19.55 -8.24
N TYR A 540 2.98 18.36 -7.68
CA TYR A 540 2.63 18.17 -6.27
C TYR A 540 3.42 17.01 -5.67
N GLY A 541 3.86 17.18 -4.43
CA GLY A 541 4.63 16.15 -3.72
C GLY A 541 5.21 16.68 -2.41
N ASP A 542 6.41 16.23 -2.07
CA ASP A 542 7.09 16.58 -0.83
C ASP A 542 8.29 17.50 -1.09
N GLU A 543 8.62 18.36 -0.11
CA GLU A 543 9.85 19.14 -0.17
C GLU A 543 11.05 18.18 -0.15
N MET A 544 12.00 18.37 -1.06
CA MET A 544 13.19 17.52 -1.08
C MET A 544 14.01 17.67 0.20
N THR A 545 14.55 16.56 0.67
CA THR A 545 15.48 16.52 1.80
C THR A 545 16.79 15.86 1.37
N PRO A 546 17.92 16.10 2.07
CA PRO A 546 19.13 15.34 1.83
C PRO A 546 18.98 13.85 2.10
N ASN A 547 18.10 13.47 3.04
CA ASN A 547 17.87 12.09 3.42
C ASN A 547 16.95 11.41 2.39
N GLU A 548 17.24 10.14 2.11
CA GLU A 548 16.55 9.36 1.07
C GLU A 548 16.11 8.01 1.66
N THR A 549 15.01 7.48 1.16
CA THR A 549 14.55 6.13 1.53
C THR A 549 14.54 5.25 0.30
N TYR A 550 15.49 4.32 0.24
CA TYR A 550 15.59 3.35 -0.85
C TYR A 550 14.69 2.14 -0.56
N ILE A 551 13.64 1.96 -1.35
CA ILE A 551 12.65 0.89 -1.19
C ILE A 551 13.01 -0.28 -2.11
N TYR A 552 13.06 -1.48 -1.53
CA TYR A 552 13.35 -2.73 -2.25
C TYR A 552 12.20 -3.73 -2.15
N THR A 553 11.86 -4.34 -3.29
CA THR A 553 10.86 -5.39 -3.43
C THR A 553 11.48 -6.64 -4.06
N GLU A 554 10.74 -7.75 -4.12
CA GLU A 554 11.19 -8.98 -4.78
C GLU A 554 11.50 -8.80 -6.29
N GLU A 555 10.98 -7.75 -6.92
CA GLU A 555 11.28 -7.45 -8.32
C GLU A 555 12.73 -7.03 -8.57
N TYR A 556 13.43 -6.56 -7.54
CA TYR A 556 14.86 -6.29 -7.63
C TYR A 556 15.64 -7.49 -8.19
N GLY A 557 15.24 -8.71 -7.80
CA GLY A 557 15.86 -9.96 -8.27
C GLY A 557 15.73 -10.18 -9.79
N GLN A 558 14.73 -9.56 -10.41
CA GLN A 558 14.40 -9.69 -11.84
C GLN A 558 15.04 -8.58 -12.69
N LEU A 559 15.39 -7.44 -12.07
CA LEU A 559 16.03 -6.31 -12.72
C LEU A 559 17.53 -6.56 -12.88
N ASN A 560 17.95 -6.94 -14.10
CA ASN A 560 19.37 -7.17 -14.42
C ASN A 560 20.05 -5.89 -14.93
N ASP A 561 20.02 -4.82 -14.13
CA ASP A 561 20.65 -3.53 -14.43
C ASP A 561 21.76 -3.21 -13.41
N PRO A 562 23.05 -3.15 -13.81
CA PRO A 562 24.14 -2.80 -12.91
C PRO A 562 24.05 -1.40 -12.30
N GLU A 563 23.34 -0.45 -12.93
CA GLU A 563 23.19 0.90 -12.37
C GLU A 563 22.30 0.89 -11.12
N ARG A 564 21.31 -0.01 -11.07
CA ARG A 564 20.44 -0.24 -9.90
C ARG A 564 21.12 -0.92 -8.71
N GLN A 565 22.33 -1.44 -8.91
CA GLN A 565 23.06 -2.24 -7.92
C GLN A 565 24.02 -1.41 -7.07
N VAL A 566 24.01 -0.08 -7.21
CA VAL A 566 24.91 0.83 -6.51
C VAL A 566 24.14 2.02 -5.93
N LEU A 567 24.22 2.22 -4.62
CA LEU A 567 23.72 3.42 -3.95
C LEU A 567 24.85 4.44 -3.78
N SER A 568 24.66 5.62 -4.37
CA SER A 568 25.67 6.69 -4.41
C SER A 568 25.05 8.05 -4.12
N ASN A 569 24.88 8.37 -2.83
CA ASN A 569 24.43 9.69 -2.38
C ASN A 569 25.26 10.13 -1.17
N PRO A 570 26.11 11.16 -1.28
CA PRO A 570 26.99 11.59 -0.19
C PRO A 570 26.36 12.60 0.77
N GLU A 571 25.12 13.05 0.52
CA GLU A 571 24.46 14.07 1.33
C GLU A 571 23.37 13.44 2.19
N GLY A 572 23.42 13.64 3.51
CA GLY A 572 22.38 13.14 4.42
C GLY A 572 22.67 11.75 4.99
N THR A 573 21.67 11.23 5.69
CA THR A 573 21.61 9.94 6.40
C THR A 573 20.43 9.19 5.81
N HIS A 574 20.69 8.09 5.12
CA HIS A 574 19.67 7.41 4.32
C HIS A 574 19.12 6.15 5.00
N THR A 575 18.00 5.68 4.45
CA THR A 575 17.30 4.46 4.86
C THR A 575 17.29 3.44 3.74
N ILE A 576 17.54 2.18 4.05
CA ILE A 576 17.19 1.04 3.18
C ILE A 576 15.94 0.41 3.76
N ASN A 577 14.85 0.37 2.98
CA ASN A 577 13.63 -0.33 3.34
C ASN A 577 13.42 -1.57 2.45
N ALA A 578 13.74 -2.74 2.99
CA ALA A 578 13.49 -4.04 2.39
C ALA A 578 12.32 -4.79 3.06
N ALA A 579 11.44 -4.08 3.79
CA ALA A 579 10.32 -4.68 4.52
C ALA A 579 9.39 -5.54 3.64
N ALA A 580 9.28 -5.18 2.36
CA ALA A 580 8.49 -5.91 1.38
C ALA A 580 9.08 -7.25 0.92
N MET A 581 10.34 -7.53 1.22
CA MET A 581 11.03 -8.70 0.70
C MET A 581 10.62 -9.97 1.47
N ARG A 582 10.48 -11.08 0.75
CA ARG A 582 10.26 -12.42 1.33
C ARG A 582 11.53 -13.24 1.37
N SER A 583 12.49 -12.92 0.50
CA SER A 583 13.77 -13.58 0.40
C SER A 583 14.73 -13.09 1.48
N ASP A 584 15.57 -14.01 1.94
CA ASP A 584 16.69 -13.70 2.84
C ASP A 584 17.57 -12.61 2.23
N SER A 585 17.80 -11.56 3.01
CA SER A 585 18.58 -10.39 2.66
C SER A 585 19.89 -10.35 3.45
N LEU A 586 20.98 -9.95 2.79
CA LEU A 586 22.22 -9.54 3.44
C LEU A 586 22.40 -8.05 3.20
N ILE A 587 22.23 -7.23 4.24
CA ILE A 587 22.40 -5.78 4.16
C ILE A 587 23.56 -5.41 5.05
N ASP A 588 24.66 -4.96 4.45
CA ASP A 588 25.85 -4.46 5.15
C ASP A 588 25.97 -2.97 4.85
N ILE A 589 25.75 -2.13 5.86
CA ILE A 589 25.72 -0.66 5.73
C ILE A 589 27.08 0.01 5.92
N ASN A 590 28.16 -0.77 5.94
CA ASN A 590 29.50 -0.20 5.93
C ASN A 590 29.81 0.43 4.56
N PRO A 591 30.39 1.64 4.51
CA PRO A 591 30.76 2.28 3.25
C PRO A 591 31.68 1.39 2.39
N GLY A 592 31.31 1.19 1.12
CA GLY A 592 32.02 0.30 0.20
C GLY A 592 31.65 -1.19 0.32
N ALA A 593 30.73 -1.56 1.20
CA ALA A 593 30.26 -2.94 1.32
C ALA A 593 29.34 -3.36 0.17
N THR A 594 29.22 -4.67 -0.01
CA THR A 594 28.28 -5.27 -0.95
C THR A 594 27.45 -6.33 -0.24
N GLY A 595 26.15 -6.05 -0.12
CA GLY A 595 25.13 -6.97 0.33
C GLY A 595 24.49 -7.78 -0.82
N VAL A 596 23.41 -8.49 -0.49
CA VAL A 596 22.60 -9.27 -1.42
C VAL A 596 21.11 -9.10 -1.08
N LEU A 597 20.31 -8.67 -2.06
CA LEU A 597 18.84 -8.56 -1.98
C LEU A 597 18.22 -9.35 -3.13
N ALA A 598 17.21 -10.19 -2.89
CA ALA A 598 16.56 -11.02 -3.92
C ALA A 598 17.55 -11.79 -4.81
N GLY A 599 18.68 -12.21 -4.25
CA GLY A 599 19.76 -12.91 -4.96
C GLY A 599 20.66 -12.04 -5.85
N GLN A 600 20.47 -10.72 -5.88
CA GLN A 600 21.28 -9.74 -6.63
C GLN A 600 22.14 -8.92 -5.67
N PRO A 601 23.35 -8.47 -6.09
CA PRO A 601 24.21 -7.66 -5.23
C PRO A 601 23.63 -6.25 -5.03
N LEU A 602 23.85 -5.66 -3.86
CA LEU A 602 23.62 -4.24 -3.59
C LEU A 602 24.90 -3.64 -3.01
N THR A 603 25.49 -2.64 -3.66
CA THR A 603 26.71 -1.98 -3.21
C THR A 603 26.42 -0.59 -2.69
N ILE A 604 26.98 -0.25 -1.53
CA ILE A 604 26.93 1.11 -0.99
C ILE A 604 28.27 1.79 -1.31
N ASP A 605 28.25 2.94 -1.99
CA ASP A 605 29.49 3.67 -2.31
C ASP A 605 30.24 4.11 -1.04
N GLU A 606 31.54 4.37 -1.16
CA GLU A 606 32.42 4.80 -0.06
C GLU A 606 31.97 6.11 0.63
N ASN A 607 31.11 6.91 -0.03
CA ASN A 607 30.65 8.19 0.51
C ASN A 607 29.16 8.19 0.90
N THR A 608 28.44 7.10 0.66
CA THR A 608 27.02 7.00 1.02
C THR A 608 26.87 6.58 2.47
N GLN A 609 26.08 7.33 3.24
CA GLN A 609 25.84 7.04 4.65
C GLN A 609 24.43 6.44 4.81
N ILE A 610 24.37 5.19 5.25
CA ILE A 610 23.13 4.53 5.66
C ILE A 610 23.23 4.31 7.16
N GLU A 611 22.19 4.68 7.89
CA GLU A 611 22.07 4.42 9.34
C GLU A 611 20.80 3.64 9.69
N ASN A 612 19.81 3.61 8.78
CA ASN A 612 18.52 2.98 9.03
C ASN A 612 18.28 1.84 8.05
N VAL A 613 17.90 0.68 8.57
CA VAL A 613 17.60 -0.51 7.77
C VAL A 613 16.33 -1.17 8.28
N TRP A 614 15.41 -1.44 7.36
CA TRP A 614 14.32 -2.38 7.54
C TRP A 614 14.60 -3.63 6.73
N GLY A 615 14.71 -4.79 7.38
CA GLY A 615 14.65 -6.08 6.71
C GLY A 615 13.21 -6.55 6.50
N GLY A 616 13.05 -7.66 5.79
CA GLY A 616 11.78 -8.20 5.32
C GLY A 616 11.29 -9.39 6.15
N ASP A 617 10.64 -10.32 5.46
CA ASP A 617 10.07 -11.55 6.05
C ASP A 617 11.06 -12.72 6.07
N GLY A 618 12.18 -12.57 5.35
CA GLY A 618 13.23 -13.58 5.22
C GLY A 618 14.07 -13.72 6.48
N ASN A 619 14.98 -14.70 6.48
CA ASN A 619 15.99 -14.80 7.55
C ASN A 619 17.15 -13.87 7.22
N ASP A 620 17.02 -12.61 7.65
CA ASP A 620 17.89 -11.55 7.19
C ASP A 620 19.16 -11.45 8.02
N THR A 621 20.23 -10.97 7.38
CA THR A 621 21.47 -10.56 8.03
C THR A 621 21.65 -9.06 7.84
N LEU A 622 21.53 -8.30 8.93
CA LEU A 622 21.72 -6.85 8.94
C LEU A 622 23.00 -6.51 9.70
N LEU A 623 23.97 -5.89 9.03
CA LEU A 623 25.26 -5.50 9.59
C LEU A 623 25.37 -3.98 9.60
N GLY A 624 25.37 -3.41 10.80
CA GLY A 624 25.61 -2.01 11.11
C GLY A 624 27.07 -1.57 10.93
N ASN A 625 27.31 -0.28 11.12
CA ASN A 625 28.63 0.36 11.06
C ASN A 625 29.03 0.91 12.46
N GLU A 626 30.00 1.83 12.51
CA GLU A 626 30.51 2.42 13.76
C GLU A 626 29.65 3.60 14.29
N ASP A 627 28.64 4.06 13.52
CA ASP A 627 27.74 5.15 13.89
C ASP A 627 26.45 4.61 14.57
N ASP A 628 25.61 5.50 15.12
CA ASP A 628 24.33 5.12 15.72
C ASP A 628 23.40 4.53 14.64
N ASN A 629 23.11 3.22 14.71
CA ASN A 629 22.29 2.52 13.73
C ASN A 629 20.89 2.18 14.24
N ARG A 630 19.95 2.06 13.30
CA ARG A 630 18.60 1.55 13.52
C ARG A 630 18.39 0.34 12.61
N LEU A 631 18.47 -0.86 13.16
CA LEU A 631 18.31 -2.12 12.43
C LEU A 631 17.01 -2.77 12.88
N ILE A 632 16.03 -2.87 11.99
CA ILE A 632 14.68 -3.32 12.33
C ILE A 632 14.25 -4.47 11.42
N ASN A 633 13.78 -5.54 12.05
CA ASN A 633 13.10 -6.66 11.44
C ASN A 633 11.78 -6.90 12.16
N ARG A 634 10.87 -7.63 11.50
CA ARG A 634 9.58 -8.01 12.09
C ARG A 634 9.37 -9.50 12.17
N ARG A 635 9.94 -10.25 11.22
CA ARG A 635 9.72 -11.68 11.00
C ARG A 635 11.04 -12.32 10.57
N GLY A 636 11.07 -13.66 10.55
CA GLY A 636 12.26 -14.45 10.18
C GLY A 636 13.19 -14.72 11.36
N ASP A 637 14.09 -15.70 11.21
CA ASP A 637 15.17 -15.97 12.16
C ASP A 637 16.40 -15.14 11.76
N ASN A 638 16.58 -13.96 12.37
CA ASN A 638 17.52 -12.95 11.88
C ASN A 638 18.88 -12.95 12.59
N LEU A 639 19.90 -12.42 11.90
CA LEU A 639 21.19 -12.05 12.49
C LEU A 639 21.39 -10.54 12.34
N MET A 640 21.46 -9.82 13.46
CA MET A 640 21.60 -8.37 13.47
C MET A 640 22.81 -7.98 14.31
N TRP A 641 23.72 -7.19 13.74
CA TRP A 641 24.97 -6.83 14.41
C TRP A 641 25.40 -5.41 14.07
N SER A 642 25.53 -4.53 15.07
CA SER A 642 26.22 -3.23 14.98
C SER A 642 27.62 -3.25 15.58
N GLU A 643 28.51 -2.35 15.12
CA GLU A 643 29.89 -2.31 15.61
C GLU A 643 30.04 -1.41 16.84
N ALA A 644 29.66 -0.14 16.71
CA ALA A 644 29.70 0.86 17.76
C ALA A 644 28.48 1.79 17.66
N GLY A 645 28.42 2.84 18.49
CA GLY A 645 27.29 3.79 18.52
C GLY A 645 26.22 3.40 19.53
N ASP A 646 25.29 4.31 19.80
CA ASP A 646 24.12 4.04 20.63
C ASP A 646 23.00 3.49 19.71
N ASN A 647 22.94 2.16 19.55
CA ASN A 647 22.13 1.52 18.52
C ASN A 647 20.70 1.17 18.99
N LEU A 648 19.77 1.12 18.04
CA LEU A 648 18.48 0.47 18.21
C LEU A 648 18.39 -0.76 17.29
N ILE A 649 18.23 -1.93 17.88
CA ILE A 649 18.05 -3.19 17.16
C ILE A 649 16.73 -3.83 17.57
N GLU A 650 15.83 -4.04 16.61
CA GLU A 650 14.53 -4.70 16.83
C GLU A 650 14.44 -5.96 15.94
N GLY A 651 14.45 -7.16 16.51
CA GLY A 651 14.43 -8.43 15.74
C GLY A 651 13.03 -8.90 15.32
N GLY A 652 12.01 -8.53 16.09
CA GLY A 652 10.62 -8.89 15.80
C GLY A 652 10.25 -10.30 16.26
N GLN A 653 9.65 -11.11 15.39
CA GLN A 653 9.28 -12.50 15.64
C GLN A 653 10.29 -13.43 14.98
N GLY A 654 10.67 -14.50 15.67
CA GLY A 654 11.59 -15.51 15.13
C GLY A 654 12.68 -15.80 16.14
N ASN A 655 13.57 -16.75 15.84
CA ASN A 655 14.72 -17.04 16.71
C ASN A 655 15.90 -16.18 16.27
N ASP A 656 15.97 -14.97 16.79
CA ASP A 656 16.93 -13.97 16.37
C ASP A 656 18.25 -14.02 17.17
N THR A 657 19.32 -13.51 16.55
CA THR A 657 20.60 -13.21 17.21
C THR A 657 20.92 -11.73 17.05
N LEU A 658 20.93 -11.00 18.17
CA LEU A 658 21.14 -9.55 18.20
C LEU A 658 22.44 -9.21 18.93
N ILE A 659 23.29 -8.39 18.31
CA ILE A 659 24.59 -7.96 18.82
C ILE A 659 24.72 -6.43 18.74
N GLY A 660 24.75 -5.74 19.89
CA GLY A 660 24.80 -4.27 19.97
C GLY A 660 26.20 -3.68 19.74
N GLY A 661 27.24 -4.32 20.26
CA GLY A 661 28.61 -3.91 20.01
C GLY A 661 29.14 -2.98 21.10
N SER A 662 29.34 -1.70 20.83
CA SER A 662 29.80 -0.77 21.86
C SER A 662 29.09 0.57 21.80
N GLY A 663 28.68 1.09 22.95
CA GLY A 663 27.76 2.21 23.07
C GLY A 663 26.61 1.79 23.97
N GLN A 664 25.63 2.67 24.17
CA GLN A 664 24.43 2.35 24.94
C GLN A 664 23.37 1.84 23.97
N ASP A 665 23.26 0.52 23.85
CA ASP A 665 22.42 -0.12 22.87
C ASP A 665 21.03 -0.46 23.45
N THR A 666 20.01 -0.44 22.59
CA THR A 666 18.67 -0.94 22.90
C THR A 666 18.35 -2.10 21.96
N LEU A 667 18.20 -3.30 22.52
CA LEU A 667 17.96 -4.53 21.79
C LEU A 667 16.60 -5.09 22.20
N THR A 668 15.68 -5.25 21.25
CA THR A 668 14.34 -5.76 21.54
C THR A 668 13.88 -6.81 20.54
N VAL A 669 13.09 -7.77 21.00
CA VAL A 669 12.32 -8.71 20.17
C VAL A 669 10.93 -8.89 20.75
N SER A 670 10.04 -9.52 20.00
CA SER A 670 8.65 -9.74 20.41
C SER A 670 8.35 -11.19 20.79
N GLN A 671 8.91 -12.17 20.08
CA GLN A 671 8.67 -13.61 20.24
C GLN A 671 9.85 -14.44 19.70
N GLY A 672 10.04 -15.66 20.22
CA GLY A 672 11.00 -16.67 19.74
C GLY A 672 12.06 -17.02 20.78
N ASP A 673 12.87 -18.05 20.54
CA ASP A 673 13.98 -18.41 21.42
C ASP A 673 15.25 -17.65 20.95
N ASN A 674 15.53 -16.49 21.54
CA ASN A 674 16.52 -15.52 21.02
C ASN A 674 17.87 -15.53 21.76
N LEU A 675 18.88 -14.97 21.11
CA LEU A 675 20.21 -14.74 21.67
C LEU A 675 20.62 -13.27 21.59
N PHE A 676 20.92 -12.67 22.73
CA PHE A 676 21.36 -11.28 22.83
C PHE A 676 22.80 -11.16 23.33
N MET A 677 23.52 -10.22 22.73
CA MET A 677 24.84 -9.76 23.16
C MET A 677 24.87 -8.22 23.14
N GLY A 678 24.68 -7.56 24.29
CA GLY A 678 24.71 -6.08 24.38
C GLY A 678 26.07 -5.54 23.96
N GLY A 679 27.11 -5.94 24.67
CA GLY A 679 28.49 -5.63 24.36
C GLY A 679 29.13 -4.73 25.40
N ALA A 680 29.44 -3.49 25.07
CA ALA A 680 30.08 -2.56 26.02
C ALA A 680 29.39 -1.20 26.04
N GLY A 681 28.89 -0.79 27.20
CA GLY A 681 28.13 0.42 27.45
C GLY A 681 26.93 0.06 28.33
N ASP A 682 26.15 1.06 28.75
CA ASP A 682 24.99 0.79 29.62
C ASP A 682 23.80 0.40 28.70
N ASP A 683 23.55 -0.91 28.55
CA ASP A 683 22.63 -1.47 27.55
C ASP A 683 21.22 -1.74 28.10
N VAL A 684 20.23 -1.77 27.21
CA VAL A 684 18.84 -2.17 27.50
C VAL A 684 18.45 -3.33 26.60
N ILE A 685 18.08 -4.46 27.20
CA ILE A 685 17.67 -5.68 26.49
C ILE A 685 16.26 -6.11 26.95
N GLU A 686 15.33 -6.27 26.01
CA GLU A 686 13.98 -6.79 26.23
C GLU A 686 13.70 -7.97 25.28
N ALA A 687 13.65 -9.18 25.83
CA ALA A 687 13.60 -10.41 25.03
C ALA A 687 12.18 -10.93 24.69
N GLY A 688 11.13 -10.28 25.20
CA GLY A 688 9.76 -10.55 24.76
C GLY A 688 9.21 -11.88 25.27
N GLY A 689 9.08 -12.89 24.42
CA GLY A 689 8.58 -14.19 24.86
C GLY A 689 9.21 -15.33 24.08
N GLY A 690 9.33 -16.49 24.72
CA GLY A 690 10.19 -17.59 24.28
C GLY A 690 11.23 -17.90 25.36
N ASN A 691 12.16 -18.81 25.10
CA ASN A 691 13.22 -19.14 26.06
C ASN A 691 14.51 -18.47 25.62
N ASP A 692 14.77 -17.31 26.18
CA ASP A 692 15.79 -16.41 25.68
C ASP A 692 17.12 -16.54 26.43
N THR A 693 18.22 -16.18 25.77
CA THR A 693 19.55 -16.10 26.38
C THR A 693 20.12 -14.70 26.21
N LEU A 694 20.30 -14.00 27.33
CA LEU A 694 20.71 -12.60 27.36
C LEU A 694 22.09 -12.44 28.02
N PHE A 695 23.04 -11.88 27.28
CA PHE A 695 24.34 -11.42 27.78
C PHE A 695 24.45 -9.91 27.53
N SER A 696 24.44 -9.09 28.56
CA SER A 696 24.56 -7.64 28.35
C SER A 696 26.01 -7.19 28.17
N GLY A 697 26.97 -7.75 28.89
CA GLY A 697 28.39 -7.53 28.66
C GLY A 697 29.04 -6.60 29.68
N GLN A 698 29.58 -5.45 29.25
CA GLN A 698 30.24 -4.48 30.14
C GLN A 698 29.37 -3.23 30.27
N GLY A 699 28.95 -2.86 31.48
CA GLY A 699 28.07 -1.71 31.63
C GLY A 699 27.24 -1.82 32.89
N ASN A 700 26.39 -0.83 33.15
CA ASN A 700 25.31 -1.01 34.11
C ASN A 700 24.04 -1.24 33.31
N ASP A 701 23.68 -2.51 33.14
CA ASP A 701 22.73 -2.92 32.13
C ASP A 701 21.33 -3.15 32.70
N VAL A 702 20.32 -3.14 31.83
CA VAL A 702 18.95 -3.48 32.16
C VAL A 702 18.48 -4.63 31.26
N LEU A 703 18.16 -5.77 31.88
CA LEU A 703 17.71 -6.97 31.17
C LEU A 703 16.30 -7.36 31.62
N ILE A 704 15.43 -7.59 30.65
CA ILE A 704 14.07 -8.11 30.83
C ILE A 704 13.93 -9.37 29.97
N GLY A 705 13.80 -10.53 30.62
CA GLY A 705 13.63 -11.84 29.97
C GLY A 705 12.28 -11.94 29.27
N GLY A 706 11.20 -11.79 30.03
CA GLY A 706 9.84 -11.77 29.48
C GLY A 706 9.12 -13.09 29.71
N ASP A 707 8.30 -13.54 28.77
CA ASP A 707 7.51 -14.76 28.92
C ASP A 707 8.30 -16.00 28.48
N GLY A 708 8.85 -16.78 29.41
CA GLY A 708 9.39 -18.11 29.13
C GLY A 708 10.52 -18.49 30.09
N ASP A 709 11.22 -19.58 29.84
CA ASP A 709 12.31 -20.02 30.72
C ASP A 709 13.64 -19.38 30.26
N ASP A 710 13.97 -18.21 30.81
CA ASP A 710 15.07 -17.38 30.31
C ASP A 710 16.39 -17.56 31.06
N VAL A 711 17.49 -17.21 30.39
CA VAL A 711 18.84 -17.14 30.97
C VAL A 711 19.37 -15.71 30.88
N LEU A 712 19.52 -15.04 32.03
CA LEU A 712 19.94 -13.64 32.10
C LEU A 712 21.33 -13.51 32.75
N SER A 713 22.29 -12.94 32.03
CA SER A 713 23.63 -12.61 32.54
C SER A 713 23.91 -11.12 32.35
N GLY A 714 23.96 -10.37 33.46
CA GLY A 714 24.45 -8.98 33.49
C GLY A 714 25.94 -8.83 33.18
N ASP A 715 26.69 -9.94 33.24
CA ASP A 715 28.13 -9.98 33.02
C ASP A 715 28.93 -9.03 33.94
N LEU A 716 29.40 -7.88 33.46
CA LEU A 716 30.30 -6.98 34.19
C LEU A 716 29.67 -5.60 34.41
N GLY A 717 29.27 -5.34 35.65
CA GLY A 717 28.95 -4.00 36.16
C GLY A 717 27.78 -4.07 37.14
N ASP A 718 27.09 -2.96 37.37
CA ASP A 718 26.00 -2.92 38.34
C ASP A 718 24.64 -3.04 37.62
N ASP A 719 24.13 -4.26 37.46
CA ASP A 719 23.02 -4.55 36.54
C ASP A 719 21.64 -4.66 37.22
N VAL A 720 20.59 -4.52 36.43
CA VAL A 720 19.20 -4.79 36.83
C VAL A 720 18.62 -5.89 35.96
N LEU A 721 18.23 -7.01 36.59
CA LEU A 721 17.73 -8.20 35.91
C LEU A 721 16.28 -8.51 36.35
N THR A 722 15.39 -8.64 35.38
CA THR A 722 13.98 -9.00 35.59
C THR A 722 13.63 -10.22 34.73
N GLY A 723 13.19 -11.32 35.34
CA GLY A 723 12.82 -12.53 34.61
C GLY A 723 11.42 -12.45 33.97
N VAL A 724 10.46 -11.90 34.71
CA VAL A 724 9.02 -11.84 34.40
C VAL A 724 8.33 -13.21 34.49
N GLY A 725 8.12 -13.88 33.37
CA GLY A 725 7.41 -15.16 33.25
C GLY A 725 8.35 -16.36 33.43
N GLY A 726 7.78 -17.57 33.38
CA GLY A 726 8.53 -18.84 33.37
C GLY A 726 9.48 -19.12 34.55
N ASN A 727 10.42 -20.04 34.34
CA ASN A 727 11.42 -20.49 35.32
C ASN A 727 12.81 -20.02 34.87
N ASN A 728 13.30 -18.96 35.50
CA ASN A 728 14.45 -18.23 34.98
C ASN A 728 15.76 -18.66 35.63
N THR A 729 16.86 -18.47 34.91
CA THR A 729 18.22 -18.61 35.41
C THR A 729 18.93 -17.27 35.39
N PHE A 730 19.17 -16.70 36.58
CA PHE A 730 19.95 -15.48 36.74
C PHE A 730 21.42 -15.84 37.00
N VAL A 731 22.31 -15.44 36.10
CA VAL A 731 23.72 -15.84 36.11
C VAL A 731 24.55 -14.84 36.90
N LEU A 732 25.29 -15.33 37.89
CA LEU A 732 26.30 -14.58 38.63
C LEU A 732 27.71 -15.01 38.20
N ARG A 733 28.58 -14.01 38.02
CA ARG A 733 29.97 -14.19 37.61
C ARG A 733 30.92 -13.58 38.62
N SER A 734 32.15 -14.10 38.66
CA SER A 734 33.20 -13.53 39.52
C SER A 734 33.67 -12.19 38.96
N ASN A 735 33.67 -11.15 39.79
CA ASN A 735 33.89 -9.74 39.44
C ASN A 735 32.78 -9.10 38.58
N GLY A 736 31.56 -9.64 38.66
CA GLY A 736 30.40 -9.15 37.90
C GLY A 736 29.63 -7.99 38.55
N GLY A 737 30.22 -7.27 39.51
CA GLY A 737 29.63 -6.06 40.11
C GLY A 737 28.44 -6.32 41.05
N GLU A 738 27.61 -5.29 41.26
CA GLU A 738 26.43 -5.32 42.13
C GLU A 738 25.12 -5.41 41.32
N ASN A 739 24.53 -6.61 41.26
CA ASN A 739 23.33 -6.88 40.47
C ASN A 739 22.08 -6.88 41.33
N VAL A 740 21.00 -6.30 40.80
CA VAL A 740 19.66 -6.30 41.39
C VAL A 740 18.77 -7.22 40.57
N ILE A 741 18.29 -8.30 41.20
CA ILE A 741 17.30 -9.20 40.60
C ILE A 741 15.95 -8.88 41.23
N THR A 742 15.02 -8.40 40.42
CA THR A 742 13.81 -7.71 40.93
C THR A 742 12.64 -8.62 41.25
N ASP A 743 12.63 -9.85 40.75
CA ASP A 743 11.45 -10.72 40.79
C ASP A 743 11.75 -12.22 40.99
N PHE A 744 12.93 -12.54 41.53
CA PHE A 744 13.37 -13.92 41.74
C PHE A 744 12.36 -14.75 42.56
N ASN A 745 11.85 -15.82 41.95
CA ASN A 745 10.97 -16.79 42.57
C ASN A 745 11.74 -18.04 43.02
N ALA A 746 12.01 -18.14 44.31
CA ALA A 746 12.76 -19.28 44.87
C ALA A 746 12.12 -20.67 44.69
N GLU A 747 10.84 -20.76 44.30
CA GLU A 747 10.19 -22.04 43.99
C GLU A 747 10.54 -22.58 42.58
N THR A 748 10.87 -21.69 41.64
CA THR A 748 11.03 -22.00 40.21
C THR A 748 12.39 -21.61 39.65
N ASP A 749 12.89 -20.44 40.05
CA ASP A 749 14.08 -19.84 39.44
C ASP A 749 15.38 -20.40 40.04
N GLN A 750 16.45 -20.23 39.26
CA GLN A 750 17.78 -20.69 39.60
C GLN A 750 18.80 -19.55 39.52
N ILE A 751 19.84 -19.66 40.34
CA ILE A 751 21.05 -18.86 40.28
C ILE A 751 22.11 -19.67 39.54
N GLY A 752 22.46 -19.22 38.33
CA GLY A 752 23.57 -19.76 37.56
C GLY A 752 24.90 -19.25 38.12
N LEU A 753 25.89 -20.14 38.30
CA LEU A 753 27.23 -19.79 38.77
C LEU A 753 28.24 -20.03 37.64
N ALA A 754 28.82 -18.94 37.13
CA ALA A 754 29.75 -18.96 36.00
C ALA A 754 31.16 -18.47 36.41
N ASP A 755 32.13 -18.62 35.51
CA ASP A 755 33.54 -18.22 35.67
C ASP A 755 34.25 -18.74 36.93
N GLY A 756 33.90 -19.96 37.34
CA GLY A 756 34.50 -20.62 38.49
C GLY A 756 33.97 -20.15 39.85
N LEU A 757 32.93 -19.32 39.86
CA LEU A 757 32.13 -19.05 41.05
C LEU A 757 31.50 -20.36 41.54
N THR A 758 31.54 -20.62 42.85
CA THR A 758 30.89 -21.79 43.44
C THR A 758 29.99 -21.39 44.59
N GLN A 759 28.98 -22.21 44.88
CA GLN A 759 28.04 -21.93 45.96
C GLN A 759 28.75 -21.78 47.32
N GLU A 760 29.84 -22.53 47.55
CA GLU A 760 30.60 -22.45 48.79
C GLU A 760 31.41 -21.15 48.94
N ALA A 761 31.66 -20.44 47.84
CA ALA A 761 32.34 -19.14 47.85
C ALA A 761 31.39 -18.00 48.22
N LEU A 762 30.08 -18.17 48.02
CA LEU A 762 29.07 -17.17 48.29
C LEU A 762 28.72 -17.08 49.79
N THR A 763 28.71 -15.85 50.30
CA THR A 763 28.09 -15.51 51.57
C THR A 763 26.64 -15.11 51.32
N ILE A 764 25.70 -15.88 51.84
CA ILE A 764 24.26 -15.58 51.76
C ILE A 764 23.82 -14.92 53.07
N SER A 765 23.18 -13.76 52.97
CA SER A 765 22.66 -13.01 54.12
C SER A 765 21.32 -12.35 53.84
N GLN A 766 20.63 -11.87 54.88
CA GLN A 766 19.39 -11.11 54.76
C GLN A 766 19.64 -9.63 55.09
N SER A 767 19.16 -8.73 54.24
CA SER A 767 19.13 -7.29 54.48
C SER A 767 17.73 -6.73 54.27
N GLY A 768 17.01 -6.42 55.35
CA GLY A 768 15.62 -5.96 55.22
C GLY A 768 14.73 -7.07 54.66
N ALA A 769 14.05 -6.81 53.54
CA ALA A 769 13.25 -7.79 52.81
C ALA A 769 14.09 -8.62 51.83
N ASP A 770 15.33 -8.21 51.56
CA ASP A 770 16.10 -8.69 50.40
C ASP A 770 17.13 -9.74 50.82
N ALA A 771 17.32 -10.75 49.98
CA ALA A 771 18.41 -11.71 50.12
C ALA A 771 19.65 -11.18 49.40
N ILE A 772 20.82 -11.30 50.04
CA ILE A 772 22.09 -10.80 49.53
C ILE A 772 23.07 -11.96 49.35
N LEU A 773 23.60 -12.14 48.14
CA LEU A 773 24.63 -13.12 47.80
C LEU A 773 25.93 -12.37 47.48
N GLU A 774 27.03 -12.69 48.16
CA GLU A 774 28.31 -11.96 48.01
C GLU A 774 29.52 -12.90 47.87
N GLU A 775 30.37 -12.64 46.87
CA GLU A 775 31.75 -13.16 46.80
C GLU A 775 32.73 -11.98 46.87
N GLY A 776 33.42 -11.82 48.00
CA GLY A 776 34.42 -10.77 48.16
C GLY A 776 33.83 -9.36 48.15
N THR A 777 34.40 -8.46 47.35
CA THR A 777 33.94 -7.06 47.21
C THR A 777 33.57 -6.68 45.77
N GLU A 778 33.66 -7.63 44.84
CA GLU A 778 33.54 -7.38 43.40
C GLU A 778 32.39 -8.20 42.77
N THR A 779 31.71 -9.06 43.54
CA THR A 779 30.48 -9.75 43.13
C THR A 779 29.45 -9.67 44.26
N ARG A 780 28.30 -9.04 43.98
CA ARG A 780 27.17 -8.92 44.90
C ARG A 780 25.86 -9.04 44.11
N ALA A 781 24.92 -9.83 44.61
CA ALA A 781 23.56 -9.89 44.06
C ALA A 781 22.52 -9.60 45.15
N ILE A 782 21.57 -8.72 44.84
CA ILE A 782 20.41 -8.38 45.66
C ILE A 782 19.19 -9.04 45.03
N LEU A 783 18.59 -10.00 45.73
CA LEU A 783 17.29 -10.57 45.33
C LEU A 783 16.21 -9.80 46.08
N ASP A 784 15.48 -8.94 45.36
CA ASP A 784 14.46 -8.04 45.92
C ASP A 784 13.27 -8.82 46.49
N ASP A 785 12.85 -8.49 47.72
CA ASP A 785 11.76 -9.15 48.47
C ASP A 785 11.88 -10.70 48.60
N VAL A 786 13.10 -11.24 48.57
CA VAL A 786 13.36 -12.69 48.75
C VAL A 786 13.84 -13.04 50.18
N ASP A 787 13.23 -14.06 50.78
CA ASP A 787 13.72 -14.67 52.03
C ASP A 787 14.91 -15.60 51.74
N SER A 788 16.10 -15.18 52.20
CA SER A 788 17.36 -15.94 52.05
C SER A 788 17.32 -17.37 52.58
N SER A 789 16.39 -17.71 53.49
CA SER A 789 16.22 -19.07 53.99
C SER A 789 15.60 -20.05 52.99
N LEU A 790 15.05 -19.53 51.88
CA LEU A 790 14.51 -20.32 50.77
C LEU A 790 15.59 -20.73 49.76
N LEU A 791 16.78 -20.12 49.81
CA LEU A 791 17.90 -20.44 48.92
C LEU A 791 18.62 -21.71 49.38
N THR A 792 18.23 -22.85 48.82
CA THR A 792 18.86 -24.16 49.06
C THR A 792 19.79 -24.54 47.91
N PRO A 793 20.60 -25.61 48.02
CA PRO A 793 21.45 -26.06 46.91
C PRO A 793 20.70 -26.35 45.59
N ASP A 794 19.39 -26.62 45.64
CA ASP A 794 18.60 -26.88 44.43
C ASP A 794 18.36 -25.60 43.59
N GLN A 795 18.51 -24.41 44.19
CA GLN A 795 18.44 -23.11 43.52
C GLN A 795 19.76 -22.72 42.83
N PHE A 796 20.83 -23.52 42.93
CA PHE A 796 22.12 -23.18 42.33
C PHE A 796 22.49 -24.17 41.23
N LEU A 797 22.85 -23.64 40.06
CA LEU A 797 23.30 -24.42 38.91
C LEU A 797 24.70 -23.97 38.51
N MET A 798 25.63 -24.91 38.32
CA MET A 798 26.93 -24.60 37.73
C MET A 798 26.77 -24.44 36.22
N MET A 799 27.26 -23.32 35.70
CA MET A 799 27.20 -23.00 34.28
C MET A 799 28.61 -23.14 33.67
N ASP A 800 28.77 -24.09 32.75
CA ASP A 800 29.98 -24.29 31.96
C ASP A 800 29.71 -23.78 30.53
N TRP A 801 29.99 -22.49 30.28
CA TRP A 801 29.91 -21.88 28.95
C TRP A 801 31.20 -22.07 28.14
#